data_AF-A0AAU9S4L3-F1
#
_entry.id   AF-A0AAU9S4L3-F1
#
_cell.length_a   1.000
_cell.length_b   1.000
_cell.length_c   1.000
_cell.angle_alpha   90.00
_cell.angle_beta   90.00
_cell.angle_gamma   90.00
#
_symmetry.space_group_name_H-M   'P 1'
#
loop_
_entity.id
_entity.type
_entity.pdbx_description
1 polymer ?
#
loop_
_entity_poly.entity_id
_entity_poly.type
_entity_poly.pdbx_seq_one_letter_code
_entity_poly.pdbx_strand_id
1 'polypeptide(L)'
;MEITNVTEYEAIAKQKLPKMVYDYYASGAEDQWTLQENRNAFARILFRPRILIDVNKIDMTTTVLGFKISMPIMVAPTAMQKMAHPEGEYATARAASAAGTIMTLSSWATSSVEEVASTGPGIRFFQLYVYKNRKVVEQLVRRAEKAGFKAIALTVDTPRLGRRESDIKNRFTLPSNLTLKNFEGLDLGKMDEANDSGLASYVAGQIDRTLSWKDVQWLQTITNMPILVKGVLTGEDARIAIQAGAAGIIVSNHGARQLDYVPATISALEEVVKATQGRVPVFLDGGVRRGTDVFKALALGASGIFIGRPVVFSLAAEGEAGVRKVLQMLRDEFELTMALSGCRSLSEITRNHIVTEWDTPRHLPSQSLPRALYSHQDHNRKMEITNVTEYEEIAKQKLPKMVYDYYASGAEDQWTLQENRNAFARILFRPRILIDVSKIDMTTTVLGFKISMPIMVAPTAFQKMAHPEGEYATARAASAAGTIMTLSSWATSSVEEVASTGPGIRFFQLYVYKNRNVVEQLVRRAEKAGFKAIALTVDTPRLGRRESDIKNRFTLPPNLTLKNFEGLDLGKMDEANDSGLASYVGGQIDRTLSWKDVQWLQTITKMPILVKGVLTGEDARIAIQAGAAGIIVSNHGARQLDYVPATISALEEVVKATQGRIPVFLDGGVRRGTDVFKALALGASGIFIGRPVVFSLAAEGEAGVRKVLQMLRDEFELTMALSGCRSLKEITRNHITTEWDTPRPLAKL
;
A
#
# COMPACT_ATOMS: atom_id res chain seq x y z
N MET A 1 -30.91 -21.56 -1.14
CA MET A 1 -30.97 -20.09 -1.00
C MET A 1 -31.17 -19.52 -2.38
N GLU A 2 -32.21 -18.74 -2.60
CA GLU A 2 -32.41 -18.07 -3.89
C GLU A 2 -31.39 -16.93 -4.02
N ILE A 3 -30.55 -16.99 -5.06
CA ILE A 3 -29.52 -15.96 -5.30
C ILE A 3 -30.16 -14.78 -6.03
N THR A 4 -30.08 -13.60 -5.42
CA THR A 4 -30.72 -12.36 -5.88
C THR A 4 -29.74 -11.28 -6.33
N ASN A 5 -28.45 -11.43 -6.01
CA ASN A 5 -27.43 -10.48 -6.45
C ASN A 5 -26.04 -11.10 -6.59
N VAL A 6 -25.17 -10.41 -7.32
CA VAL A 6 -23.81 -10.87 -7.63
C VAL A 6 -22.93 -11.05 -6.39
N THR A 7 -23.16 -10.31 -5.30
CA THR A 7 -22.29 -10.36 -4.11
C THR A 7 -22.49 -11.64 -3.31
N GLU A 8 -23.68 -12.24 -3.34
CA GLU A 8 -23.99 -13.52 -2.66
C GLU A 8 -23.12 -14.68 -3.19
N TYR A 9 -22.74 -14.66 -4.47
CA TYR A 9 -21.85 -15.67 -5.04
C TYR A 9 -20.46 -15.68 -4.40
N GLU A 10 -19.96 -14.54 -3.89
CA GLU A 10 -18.67 -14.50 -3.18
C GLU A 10 -18.75 -15.30 -1.87
N ALA A 11 -19.84 -15.16 -1.12
CA ALA A 11 -20.05 -15.91 0.12
C ALA A 11 -20.20 -17.42 -0.16
N ILE A 12 -20.93 -17.79 -1.22
CA ILE A 12 -21.09 -19.19 -1.63
C ILE A 12 -19.74 -19.78 -2.08
N ALA A 13 -18.98 -19.03 -2.89
CA ALA A 13 -17.65 -19.45 -3.34
C ALA A 13 -16.69 -19.62 -2.16
N LYS A 14 -16.74 -18.74 -1.15
CA LYS A 14 -15.95 -18.87 0.09
C LYS A 14 -16.26 -20.15 0.86
N GLN A 15 -17.52 -20.59 0.85
CA GLN A 15 -17.96 -21.82 1.50
C GLN A 15 -17.55 -23.07 0.70
N LYS A 16 -17.58 -23.01 -0.64
CA LYS A 16 -17.32 -24.17 -1.51
C LYS A 16 -15.84 -24.39 -1.84
N LEU A 17 -15.08 -23.32 -2.04
CA LEU A 17 -13.71 -23.43 -2.50
C LEU A 17 -12.74 -23.72 -1.35
N PRO A 18 -11.67 -24.48 -1.61
CA PRO A 18 -10.54 -24.54 -0.68
C PRO A 18 -10.02 -23.13 -0.39
N LYS A 19 -9.64 -22.86 0.87
CA LYS A 19 -9.22 -21.52 1.32
C LYS A 19 -8.19 -20.86 0.41
N MET A 20 -7.15 -21.61 -0.01
CA MET A 20 -6.11 -21.07 -0.90
C MET A 20 -6.63 -20.64 -2.27
N VAL A 21 -7.64 -21.36 -2.80
CA VAL A 21 -8.26 -21.06 -4.09
C VAL A 21 -9.21 -19.87 -3.96
N TYR A 22 -10.04 -19.84 -2.92
CA TYR A 22 -10.89 -18.68 -2.63
C TYR A 22 -10.05 -17.41 -2.47
N ASP A 23 -9.03 -17.46 -1.62
CA ASP A 23 -8.17 -16.32 -1.34
C ASP A 23 -7.37 -15.90 -2.57
N TYR A 24 -6.93 -16.84 -3.42
CA TYR A 24 -6.30 -16.52 -4.70
C TYR A 24 -7.20 -15.67 -5.61
N TYR A 25 -8.52 -15.83 -5.54
CA TYR A 25 -9.45 -14.98 -6.29
C TYR A 25 -9.85 -13.72 -5.52
N ALA A 26 -10.18 -13.85 -4.25
CA ALA A 26 -10.74 -12.78 -3.43
C ALA A 26 -9.69 -11.72 -3.07
N SER A 27 -8.47 -12.13 -2.74
CA SER A 27 -7.47 -11.26 -2.11
C SER A 27 -7.07 -10.05 -2.97
N GLY A 28 -6.85 -8.92 -2.31
CA GLY A 28 -6.24 -7.71 -2.85
C GLY A 28 -4.77 -7.58 -2.45
N ALA A 29 -4.15 -6.46 -2.82
CA ALA A 29 -2.79 -6.13 -2.38
C ALA A 29 -2.78 -5.74 -0.88
N GLU A 30 -1.83 -6.27 -0.13
CA GLU A 30 -1.48 -5.88 1.25
C GLU A 30 -2.70 -5.76 2.20
N ASP A 31 -3.01 -4.56 2.69
CA ASP A 31 -4.14 -4.29 3.60
C ASP A 31 -5.51 -4.37 2.89
N GLN A 32 -5.50 -4.52 1.56
CA GLN A 32 -6.66 -4.61 0.69
C GLN A 32 -7.58 -3.38 0.77
N TRP A 33 -7.01 -2.20 1.05
CA TRP A 33 -7.76 -0.95 1.13
C TRP A 33 -8.46 -0.64 -0.20
N THR A 34 -7.72 -0.73 -1.30
CA THR A 34 -8.21 -0.48 -2.67
C THR A 34 -9.29 -1.49 -3.06
N LEU A 35 -9.22 -2.71 -2.53
CA LEU A 35 -10.21 -3.76 -2.82
C LEU A 35 -11.57 -3.38 -2.25
N GLN A 36 -11.58 -2.92 -1.01
CA GLN A 36 -12.78 -2.40 -0.36
C GLN A 36 -13.23 -1.11 -1.04
N GLU A 37 -12.30 -0.21 -1.35
CA GLU A 37 -12.57 1.08 -1.95
C GLU A 37 -13.19 0.96 -3.35
N ASN A 38 -12.76 -0.01 -4.16
CA ASN A 38 -13.37 -0.33 -5.44
C ASN A 38 -14.89 -0.60 -5.32
N ARG A 39 -15.36 -1.09 -4.16
CA ARG A 39 -16.80 -1.26 -3.87
C ARG A 39 -17.39 0.01 -3.27
N ASN A 40 -16.75 0.58 -2.26
CA ASN A 40 -17.25 1.74 -1.51
C ASN A 40 -17.42 2.99 -2.39
N ALA A 41 -16.54 3.20 -3.36
CA ALA A 41 -16.57 4.36 -4.23
C ALA A 41 -17.83 4.45 -5.09
N PHE A 42 -18.42 3.32 -5.50
CA PHE A 42 -19.71 3.34 -6.17
C PHE A 42 -20.83 3.83 -5.25
N ALA A 43 -20.79 3.54 -3.94
CA ALA A 43 -21.80 4.00 -2.99
C ALA A 43 -21.77 5.52 -2.76
N ARG A 44 -20.63 6.17 -3.04
CA ARG A 44 -20.42 7.63 -2.99
C ARG A 44 -20.89 8.37 -4.26
N ILE A 45 -21.54 7.67 -5.18
CA ILE A 45 -22.16 8.25 -6.37
C ILE A 45 -23.67 8.06 -6.27
N LEU A 46 -24.40 9.16 -6.27
CA LEU A 46 -25.86 9.22 -6.18
C LEU A 46 -26.46 9.47 -7.55
N PHE A 47 -27.71 9.03 -7.76
CA PHE A 47 -28.43 9.25 -9.01
C PHE A 47 -29.28 10.53 -8.98
N ARG A 48 -29.45 11.13 -10.15
CA ARG A 48 -30.41 12.21 -10.45
C ARG A 48 -31.34 11.72 -11.56
N PRO A 49 -32.29 10.83 -11.25
CA PRO A 49 -33.14 10.20 -12.25
C PRO A 49 -34.00 11.24 -12.98
N ARG A 50 -34.21 11.03 -14.28
CA ARG A 50 -35.16 11.79 -15.08
C ARG A 50 -36.45 11.00 -15.18
N ILE A 51 -37.49 11.48 -14.50
CA ILE A 51 -38.77 10.78 -14.39
C ILE A 51 -39.74 11.13 -15.53
N LEU A 52 -40.80 10.34 -15.67
CA LEU A 52 -41.86 10.51 -16.69
C LEU A 52 -41.33 10.51 -18.13
N ILE A 53 -40.38 9.62 -18.39
CA ILE A 53 -39.86 9.30 -19.71
C ILE A 53 -40.37 7.92 -20.08
N ASP A 54 -40.85 7.73 -21.32
CA ASP A 54 -41.22 6.41 -21.82
C ASP A 54 -39.98 5.52 -21.90
N VAL A 55 -39.94 4.49 -21.06
CA VAL A 55 -38.86 3.50 -20.95
C VAL A 55 -39.37 2.09 -21.25
N ASN A 56 -40.49 1.96 -21.98
CA ASN A 56 -41.03 0.66 -22.40
C ASN A 56 -40.07 -0.10 -23.34
N LYS A 57 -39.18 0.60 -24.04
CA LYS A 57 -38.13 0.01 -24.86
C LYS A 57 -36.78 0.57 -24.45
N ILE A 58 -35.87 -0.32 -24.03
CA ILE A 58 -34.50 0.03 -23.68
C ILE A 58 -33.55 -0.75 -24.61
N ASP A 59 -32.71 -0.01 -25.34
CA ASP A 59 -31.62 -0.55 -26.13
C ASP A 59 -30.30 -0.38 -25.38
N MET A 60 -29.82 -1.49 -24.81
CA MET A 60 -28.51 -1.56 -24.15
C MET A 60 -27.39 -1.98 -25.11
N THR A 61 -27.69 -2.23 -26.39
CA THR A 61 -26.68 -2.70 -27.33
C THR A 61 -25.61 -1.62 -27.55
N THR A 62 -24.38 -2.06 -27.77
CA THR A 62 -23.26 -1.15 -28.03
C THR A 62 -22.25 -1.78 -28.97
N THR A 63 -21.26 -0.99 -29.39
CA THR A 63 -20.16 -1.44 -30.23
C THR A 63 -18.84 -1.24 -29.50
N VAL A 64 -18.07 -2.32 -29.38
CA VAL A 64 -16.74 -2.31 -28.77
C VAL A 64 -15.74 -2.72 -29.83
N LEU A 65 -14.83 -1.80 -30.21
CA LEU A 65 -13.80 -2.04 -31.24
C LEU A 65 -14.37 -2.56 -32.58
N GLY A 66 -15.56 -2.07 -32.97
CA GLY A 66 -16.26 -2.49 -34.19
C GLY A 66 -17.15 -3.73 -34.04
N PHE A 67 -17.18 -4.37 -32.87
CA PHE A 67 -18.02 -5.54 -32.62
C PHE A 67 -19.28 -5.17 -31.83
N LYS A 68 -20.46 -5.50 -32.38
CA LYS A 68 -21.74 -5.29 -31.69
C LYS A 68 -21.91 -6.29 -30.55
N ILE A 69 -22.27 -5.81 -29.37
CA ILE A 69 -22.57 -6.61 -28.18
C ILE A 69 -23.92 -6.24 -27.59
N SER A 70 -24.53 -7.15 -26.83
CA SER A 70 -25.90 -7.04 -26.31
C SER A 70 -26.08 -6.05 -25.15
N MET A 71 -24.97 -5.71 -24.47
CA MET A 71 -24.91 -4.87 -23.28
C MET A 71 -23.48 -4.39 -23.03
N PRO A 72 -23.26 -3.26 -22.34
CA PRO A 72 -21.92 -2.72 -22.05
C PRO A 72 -21.23 -3.44 -20.86
N ILE A 73 -21.48 -4.73 -20.69
CA ILE A 73 -21.03 -5.56 -19.56
C ILE A 73 -20.27 -6.76 -20.11
N MET A 74 -18.96 -6.81 -19.88
CA MET A 74 -18.05 -7.81 -20.46
C MET A 74 -17.34 -8.60 -19.36
N VAL A 75 -16.73 -9.74 -19.72
CA VAL A 75 -15.97 -10.57 -18.77
C VAL A 75 -14.50 -10.15 -18.76
N ALA A 76 -13.99 -9.79 -17.58
CA ALA A 76 -12.58 -9.44 -17.35
C ALA A 76 -11.70 -10.70 -17.31
N PRO A 77 -10.39 -10.60 -17.61
CA PRO A 77 -9.49 -11.72 -17.53
C PRO A 77 -9.23 -12.10 -16.06
N THR A 78 -9.49 -13.37 -15.73
CA THR A 78 -9.11 -13.98 -14.45
C THR A 78 -8.35 -15.28 -14.72
N ALA A 79 -7.22 -15.46 -14.04
CA ALA A 79 -6.37 -16.63 -14.22
C ALA A 79 -7.04 -17.92 -13.70
N MET A 80 -6.62 -19.05 -14.26
CA MET A 80 -6.74 -20.39 -13.66
C MET A 80 -8.16 -20.83 -13.26
N GLN A 81 -9.19 -20.51 -14.06
CA GLN A 81 -10.59 -20.71 -13.66
C GLN A 81 -10.98 -22.18 -13.38
N LYS A 82 -10.21 -23.17 -13.86
CA LYS A 82 -10.41 -24.58 -13.52
C LYS A 82 -10.15 -24.91 -12.05
N MET A 83 -9.50 -24.03 -11.28
CA MET A 83 -9.49 -24.16 -9.82
C MET A 83 -10.86 -23.86 -9.20
N ALA A 84 -11.69 -23.03 -9.85
CA ALA A 84 -13.00 -22.67 -9.36
C ALA A 84 -14.05 -23.75 -9.71
N HIS A 85 -13.99 -24.31 -10.91
CA HIS A 85 -14.92 -25.33 -11.40
C HIS A 85 -14.27 -26.13 -12.54
N PRO A 86 -14.52 -27.45 -12.71
CA PRO A 86 -13.85 -28.27 -13.73
C PRO A 86 -13.92 -27.72 -15.16
N GLU A 87 -15.06 -27.15 -15.55
CA GLU A 87 -15.23 -26.52 -16.87
C GLU A 87 -14.41 -25.23 -17.05
N GLY A 88 -14.06 -24.55 -15.96
CA GLY A 88 -13.22 -23.34 -15.98
C GLY A 88 -13.66 -22.31 -17.03
N GLU A 89 -12.69 -21.93 -17.87
CA GLU A 89 -12.89 -20.94 -18.92
C GLU A 89 -13.83 -21.38 -20.04
N TYR A 90 -14.11 -22.68 -20.21
CA TYR A 90 -15.09 -23.17 -21.20
C TYR A 90 -16.50 -22.70 -20.84
N ALA A 91 -16.89 -22.89 -19.57
CA ALA A 91 -18.18 -22.43 -19.05
C ALA A 91 -18.31 -20.91 -19.19
N THR A 92 -17.26 -20.16 -18.85
CA THR A 92 -17.24 -18.70 -19.01
C THR A 92 -17.40 -18.26 -20.46
N ALA A 93 -16.76 -18.95 -21.40
CA ALA A 93 -16.86 -18.65 -22.83
C ALA A 93 -18.25 -18.90 -23.38
N ARG A 94 -18.88 -20.02 -23.03
CA ARG A 94 -20.27 -20.33 -23.42
C ARG A 94 -21.26 -19.35 -22.81
N ALA A 95 -21.08 -19.00 -21.54
CA ALA A 95 -21.92 -18.01 -20.85
C ALA A 95 -21.83 -16.62 -21.50
N ALA A 96 -20.61 -16.13 -21.79
CA ALA A 96 -20.41 -14.84 -22.45
C ALA A 96 -21.01 -14.82 -23.87
N SER A 97 -20.83 -15.90 -24.63
CA SER A 97 -21.37 -16.04 -25.98
C SER A 97 -22.90 -16.06 -25.98
N ALA A 98 -23.51 -16.82 -25.05
CA ALA A 98 -24.97 -16.85 -24.90
C ALA A 98 -25.56 -15.52 -24.43
N ALA A 99 -24.82 -14.76 -23.62
CA ALA A 99 -25.20 -13.41 -23.24
C ALA A 99 -24.96 -12.39 -24.37
N GLY A 100 -24.32 -12.77 -25.47
CA GLY A 100 -23.99 -11.87 -26.58
C GLY A 100 -22.97 -10.78 -26.21
N THR A 101 -22.01 -11.11 -25.35
CA THR A 101 -20.98 -10.16 -24.86
C THR A 101 -19.56 -10.68 -25.05
N ILE A 102 -18.58 -9.82 -24.77
CA ILE A 102 -17.15 -10.12 -24.87
C ILE A 102 -16.65 -10.87 -23.64
N MET A 103 -15.81 -11.88 -23.88
CA MET A 103 -14.95 -12.49 -22.86
C MET A 103 -13.48 -12.13 -23.09
N THR A 104 -12.80 -11.63 -22.06
CA THR A 104 -11.34 -11.53 -22.07
C THR A 104 -10.74 -12.76 -21.39
N LEU A 105 -9.97 -13.57 -22.13
CA LEU A 105 -9.27 -14.73 -21.58
C LEU A 105 -7.94 -14.30 -20.96
N SER A 106 -7.61 -14.81 -19.78
CA SER A 106 -6.30 -14.57 -19.15
C SER A 106 -5.18 -15.27 -19.90
N SER A 107 -4.00 -14.65 -20.03
CA SER A 107 -2.80 -15.38 -20.45
C SER A 107 -2.50 -16.57 -19.53
N TRP A 108 -2.86 -16.45 -18.24
CA TRP A 108 -2.71 -17.49 -17.21
C TRP A 108 -3.96 -18.36 -17.06
N ALA A 109 -4.74 -18.52 -18.13
CA ALA A 109 -5.89 -19.41 -18.11
C ALA A 109 -5.49 -20.89 -18.05
N THR A 110 -6.34 -21.69 -17.42
CA THR A 110 -6.27 -23.17 -17.39
C THR A 110 -6.93 -23.83 -18.60
N SER A 111 -7.31 -23.03 -19.58
CA SER A 111 -7.78 -23.43 -20.90
C SER A 111 -7.13 -22.51 -21.93
N SER A 112 -6.62 -23.08 -23.01
CA SER A 112 -5.97 -22.35 -24.10
C SER A 112 -6.98 -21.54 -24.91
N VAL A 113 -6.48 -20.60 -25.71
CA VAL A 113 -7.29 -19.81 -26.64
C VAL A 113 -8.08 -20.71 -27.61
N GLU A 114 -7.51 -21.80 -28.13
CA GLU A 114 -8.21 -22.72 -29.03
C GLU A 114 -9.22 -23.61 -28.31
N GLU A 115 -8.91 -24.06 -27.09
CA GLU A 115 -9.85 -24.79 -26.24
C GLU A 115 -11.10 -23.93 -25.97
N VAL A 116 -10.88 -22.65 -25.64
CA VAL A 116 -11.93 -21.67 -25.43
C VAL A 116 -12.68 -21.36 -26.74
N ALA A 117 -11.99 -21.25 -27.88
CA ALA A 117 -12.63 -21.04 -29.17
C ALA A 117 -13.50 -22.23 -29.60
N SER A 118 -13.12 -23.45 -29.25
CA SER A 118 -13.87 -24.68 -29.59
C SER A 118 -15.25 -24.76 -28.92
N THR A 119 -15.51 -23.93 -27.89
CA THR A 119 -16.84 -23.83 -27.26
C THR A 119 -17.93 -23.23 -28.16
N GLY A 120 -17.55 -22.60 -29.27
CA GLY A 120 -18.46 -22.02 -30.25
C GLY A 120 -18.16 -20.56 -30.61
N PRO A 121 -19.01 -19.93 -31.44
CA PRO A 121 -18.87 -18.53 -31.82
C PRO A 121 -18.94 -17.60 -30.59
N GLY A 122 -18.13 -16.54 -30.58
CA GLY A 122 -18.14 -15.54 -29.53
C GLY A 122 -17.05 -14.49 -29.76
N ILE A 123 -17.27 -13.26 -29.30
CA ILE A 123 -16.26 -12.20 -29.37
C ILE A 123 -15.34 -12.35 -28.16
N ARG A 124 -14.05 -12.58 -28.41
CA ARG A 124 -13.08 -12.85 -27.34
C ARG A 124 -11.87 -11.97 -27.46
N PHE A 125 -11.44 -11.41 -26.34
CA PHE A 125 -10.18 -10.67 -26.19
C PHE A 125 -9.18 -11.52 -25.42
N PHE A 126 -7.88 -11.27 -25.61
CA PHE A 126 -6.83 -12.03 -24.96
C PHE A 126 -5.99 -11.10 -24.08
N GLN A 127 -6.00 -11.33 -22.78
CA GLN A 127 -5.14 -10.60 -21.86
C GLN A 127 -3.71 -11.08 -22.00
N LEU A 128 -2.78 -10.14 -22.02
CA LEU A 128 -1.36 -10.42 -22.23
C LEU A 128 -0.48 -9.58 -21.30
N TYR A 129 0.66 -10.16 -20.93
CA TYR A 129 1.81 -9.42 -20.44
C TYR A 129 2.88 -9.44 -21.54
N VAL A 130 3.64 -8.36 -21.65
CA VAL A 130 4.87 -8.40 -22.45
C VAL A 130 5.95 -9.05 -21.59
N TYR A 131 6.10 -10.37 -21.74
CA TYR A 131 7.07 -11.19 -21.01
C TYR A 131 8.51 -10.97 -21.47
N LYS A 132 9.49 -11.20 -20.59
CA LYS A 132 10.93 -11.10 -20.88
C LYS A 132 11.31 -11.83 -22.16
N ASN A 133 10.87 -13.08 -22.30
CA ASN A 133 11.01 -13.81 -23.56
C ASN A 133 9.98 -13.34 -24.59
N ARG A 134 10.37 -12.36 -25.41
CA ARG A 134 9.51 -11.77 -26.46
C ARG A 134 9.03 -12.80 -27.49
N LYS A 135 9.78 -13.89 -27.74
CA LYS A 135 9.33 -14.99 -28.61
C LYS A 135 8.11 -15.73 -28.05
N VAL A 136 8.00 -15.86 -26.72
CA VAL A 136 6.81 -16.46 -26.08
C VAL A 136 5.60 -15.55 -26.29
N VAL A 137 5.79 -14.24 -26.18
CA VAL A 137 4.73 -13.25 -26.45
C VAL A 137 4.26 -13.34 -27.91
N GLU A 138 5.16 -13.40 -28.88
CA GLU A 138 4.83 -13.61 -30.30
C GLU A 138 4.03 -14.89 -30.53
N GLN A 139 4.45 -16.00 -29.91
CA GLN A 139 3.73 -17.28 -30.01
C GLN A 139 2.31 -17.19 -29.41
N LEU A 140 2.17 -16.59 -28.24
CA LEU A 140 0.87 -16.39 -27.58
C LEU A 140 -0.08 -15.54 -28.44
N VAL A 141 0.43 -14.44 -29.01
CA VAL A 141 -0.32 -13.55 -29.90
C VAL A 141 -0.79 -14.29 -31.14
N ARG A 142 0.11 -14.99 -31.84
CA ARG A 142 -0.25 -15.79 -33.03
C ARG A 142 -1.27 -16.89 -32.71
N ARG A 143 -1.14 -17.53 -31.54
CA ARG A 143 -2.09 -18.56 -31.07
C ARG A 143 -3.48 -17.93 -30.87
N ALA A 144 -3.56 -16.75 -30.26
CA ALA A 144 -4.81 -16.02 -30.07
C ALA A 144 -5.46 -15.59 -31.40
N GLU A 145 -4.66 -15.05 -32.34
CA GLU A 145 -5.14 -14.69 -33.69
C GLU A 145 -5.72 -15.90 -34.43
N LYS A 146 -4.98 -17.03 -34.42
CA LYS A 146 -5.41 -18.28 -35.05
C LYS A 146 -6.71 -18.83 -34.43
N ALA A 147 -6.89 -18.63 -33.12
CA ALA A 147 -8.12 -18.99 -32.41
C ALA A 147 -9.27 -17.98 -32.62
N GLY A 148 -9.07 -16.93 -33.44
CA GLY A 148 -10.09 -15.98 -33.82
C GLY A 148 -10.38 -14.89 -32.78
N PHE A 149 -9.48 -14.69 -31.81
CA PHE A 149 -9.58 -13.59 -30.86
C PHE A 149 -9.47 -12.24 -31.57
N LYS A 150 -10.07 -11.21 -30.99
CA LYS A 150 -10.38 -9.94 -31.66
C LYS A 150 -9.63 -8.73 -31.13
N ALA A 151 -9.01 -8.83 -29.96
CA ALA A 151 -8.23 -7.76 -29.36
C ALA A 151 -7.24 -8.32 -28.33
N ILE A 152 -6.19 -7.55 -28.03
CA ILE A 152 -5.28 -7.81 -26.90
C ILE A 152 -5.63 -6.85 -25.76
N ALA A 153 -5.84 -7.38 -24.55
CA ALA A 153 -5.87 -6.59 -23.32
C ALA A 153 -4.48 -6.62 -22.65
N LEU A 154 -3.64 -5.64 -22.98
CA LEU A 154 -2.27 -5.57 -22.47
C LEU A 154 -2.24 -5.05 -21.04
N THR A 155 -1.74 -5.86 -20.10
CA THR A 155 -1.51 -5.43 -18.72
C THR A 155 -0.29 -4.53 -18.63
N VAL A 156 -0.46 -3.32 -18.09
CA VAL A 156 0.61 -2.31 -17.95
C VAL A 156 0.88 -1.85 -16.51
N ASP A 157 0.08 -2.32 -15.54
CA ASP A 157 0.18 -2.00 -14.11
C ASP A 157 0.92 -3.07 -13.27
N THR A 158 1.58 -4.02 -13.93
CA THR A 158 2.27 -5.16 -13.30
C THR A 158 3.72 -5.30 -13.77
N PRO A 159 4.60 -4.28 -13.57
CA PRO A 159 6.04 -4.49 -13.76
C PRO A 159 6.61 -5.47 -12.72
N ARG A 160 5.93 -5.61 -11.57
CA ARG A 160 6.12 -6.65 -10.55
C ARG A 160 4.76 -7.13 -10.06
N LEU A 161 4.69 -8.35 -9.55
CA LEU A 161 3.47 -8.84 -8.89
C LEU A 161 3.26 -8.12 -7.56
N GLY A 162 2.03 -7.69 -7.30
CA GLY A 162 1.62 -7.14 -6.02
C GLY A 162 1.66 -8.20 -4.92
N ARG A 163 1.93 -7.76 -3.70
CA ARG A 163 1.98 -8.64 -2.53
C ARG A 163 0.56 -8.94 -2.05
N ARG A 164 0.06 -10.12 -2.37
CA ARG A 164 -1.20 -10.65 -1.85
C ARG A 164 -0.90 -11.54 -0.66
N GLU A 165 -1.05 -11.00 0.55
CA GLU A 165 -0.61 -11.67 1.79
C GLU A 165 -1.31 -13.01 2.03
N SER A 166 -2.57 -13.15 1.60
CA SER A 166 -3.30 -14.41 1.73
C SER A 166 -2.63 -15.55 0.95
N ASP A 167 -2.07 -15.29 -0.22
CA ASP A 167 -1.37 -16.32 -1.00
C ASP A 167 -0.07 -16.77 -0.31
N ILE A 168 0.66 -15.83 0.29
CA ILE A 168 1.87 -16.12 1.06
C ILE A 168 1.49 -17.00 2.26
N LYS A 169 0.51 -16.58 3.07
CA LYS A 169 0.02 -17.33 4.24
C LYS A 169 -0.51 -18.72 3.89
N ASN A 170 -1.17 -18.84 2.74
CA ASN A 170 -1.71 -20.11 2.26
C ASN A 170 -0.67 -20.97 1.52
N ARG A 171 0.52 -20.42 1.24
CA ARG A 171 1.55 -21.03 0.38
C ARG A 171 0.96 -21.50 -0.94
N PHE A 172 0.29 -20.58 -1.63
CA PHE A 172 -0.47 -20.88 -2.83
C PHE A 172 0.39 -21.62 -3.86
N THR A 173 -0.15 -22.73 -4.36
CA THR A 173 0.35 -23.45 -5.53
C THR A 173 -0.82 -23.77 -6.45
N LEU A 174 -0.56 -23.77 -7.76
CA LEU A 174 -1.53 -24.28 -8.73
C LEU A 174 -1.70 -25.79 -8.48
N PRO A 175 -2.93 -26.33 -8.38
CA PRO A 175 -3.15 -27.77 -8.29
C PRO A 175 -2.43 -28.53 -9.40
N SER A 176 -1.75 -29.63 -9.07
CA SER A 176 -0.84 -30.35 -9.99
C SER A 176 -1.50 -30.90 -11.25
N ASN A 177 -2.82 -31.11 -11.22
CA ASN A 177 -3.62 -31.54 -12.36
C ASN A 177 -3.97 -30.40 -13.33
N LEU A 178 -3.56 -29.16 -13.02
CA LEU A 178 -3.83 -27.97 -13.82
C LEU A 178 -2.53 -27.33 -14.29
N THR A 179 -2.57 -26.74 -15.49
CA THR A 179 -1.45 -26.03 -16.10
C THR A 179 -1.93 -24.75 -16.78
N LEU A 180 -1.01 -23.85 -17.09
CA LEU A 180 -1.28 -22.63 -17.84
C LEU A 180 -1.33 -22.95 -19.33
N LYS A 181 -2.51 -23.39 -19.80
CA LYS A 181 -2.71 -24.02 -21.12
C LYS A 181 -2.24 -23.18 -22.32
N ASN A 182 -2.24 -21.85 -22.21
CA ASN A 182 -1.72 -20.99 -23.28
C ASN A 182 -0.21 -21.13 -23.52
N PHE A 183 0.56 -21.58 -22.52
CA PHE A 183 2.00 -21.79 -22.62
C PHE A 183 2.37 -23.23 -22.97
N GLU A 184 1.43 -24.16 -22.88
CA GLU A 184 1.66 -25.56 -23.24
C GLU A 184 1.91 -25.67 -24.74
N GLY A 185 2.96 -26.42 -25.11
CA GLY A 185 3.38 -26.61 -26.50
C GLY A 185 4.10 -25.42 -27.14
N LEU A 186 4.41 -24.36 -26.37
CA LEU A 186 5.23 -23.25 -26.85
C LEU A 186 6.73 -23.52 -26.65
N ASP A 187 7.57 -22.91 -27.48
CA ASP A 187 9.02 -22.84 -27.23
C ASP A 187 9.28 -21.80 -26.14
N LEU A 188 9.50 -22.29 -24.91
CA LEU A 188 9.75 -21.48 -23.72
C LEU A 188 11.26 -21.21 -23.49
N GLY A 189 12.15 -21.84 -24.25
CA GLY A 189 13.58 -21.92 -23.97
C GLY A 189 13.93 -22.86 -22.80
N LYS A 190 15.13 -22.72 -22.22
CA LYS A 190 15.57 -23.53 -21.06
C LYS A 190 14.68 -23.23 -19.83
N MET A 191 13.95 -24.23 -19.36
CA MET A 191 13.30 -24.22 -18.03
C MET A 191 14.21 -24.92 -17.03
N ASP A 192 14.40 -24.35 -15.84
CA ASP A 192 15.09 -25.06 -14.76
C ASP A 192 14.20 -26.24 -14.30
N GLU A 193 14.70 -27.47 -14.42
CA GLU A 193 13.97 -28.74 -14.24
C GLU A 193 13.56 -29.05 -12.78
N ALA A 194 13.59 -28.08 -11.86
CA ALA A 194 13.68 -28.38 -10.44
C ALA A 194 12.37 -28.50 -9.64
N ASN A 195 11.14 -28.42 -10.22
CA ASN A 195 9.89 -28.71 -9.49
C ASN A 195 8.65 -28.84 -10.40
N ASP A 196 7.69 -29.71 -10.05
CA ASP A 196 6.39 -29.91 -10.74
C ASP A 196 5.48 -28.67 -10.78
N SER A 197 5.81 -27.61 -10.02
CA SER A 197 5.20 -26.25 -10.10
C SER A 197 5.90 -25.32 -11.12
N GLY A 198 6.73 -25.90 -12.00
CA GLY A 198 7.70 -25.19 -12.83
C GLY A 198 7.10 -24.15 -13.77
N LEU A 199 5.94 -24.40 -14.38
CA LEU A 199 5.36 -23.47 -15.35
C LEU A 199 4.80 -22.20 -14.71
N ALA A 200 4.06 -22.31 -13.59
CA ALA A 200 3.52 -21.15 -12.90
C ALA A 200 4.66 -20.26 -12.33
N SER A 201 5.70 -20.90 -11.78
CA SER A 201 6.91 -20.22 -11.31
C SER A 201 7.69 -19.57 -12.47
N TYR A 202 7.84 -20.26 -13.59
CA TYR A 202 8.44 -19.73 -14.81
C TYR A 202 7.69 -18.48 -15.30
N VAL A 203 6.37 -18.56 -15.47
CA VAL A 203 5.57 -17.45 -15.99
C VAL A 203 5.61 -16.23 -15.03
N ALA A 204 5.56 -16.45 -13.72
CA ALA A 204 5.78 -15.39 -12.74
C ALA A 204 7.18 -14.75 -12.88
N GLY A 205 8.21 -15.58 -13.10
CA GLY A 205 9.58 -15.13 -13.38
C GLY A 205 9.78 -14.43 -14.73
N GLN A 206 8.87 -14.65 -15.69
CA GLN A 206 8.88 -14.00 -17.00
C GLN A 206 8.28 -12.58 -17.00
N ILE A 207 7.66 -12.13 -15.91
CA ILE A 207 7.16 -10.75 -15.81
C ILE A 207 8.33 -9.78 -15.96
N ASP A 208 8.20 -8.88 -16.93
CA ASP A 208 9.24 -7.93 -17.29
C ASP A 208 9.03 -6.60 -16.58
N ARG A 209 10.05 -6.17 -15.85
CA ARG A 209 10.09 -4.90 -15.13
C ARG A 209 10.76 -3.79 -15.92
N THR A 210 11.25 -4.08 -17.13
CA THR A 210 11.85 -3.11 -18.06
C THR A 210 10.83 -2.47 -19.00
N LEU A 211 9.55 -2.84 -18.88
CA LEU A 211 8.49 -2.40 -19.78
C LEU A 211 8.36 -0.89 -19.80
N SER A 212 8.24 -0.38 -21.02
CA SER A 212 8.01 1.03 -21.32
C SER A 212 7.01 1.20 -22.45
N TRP A 213 6.63 2.43 -22.77
CA TRP A 213 5.69 2.71 -23.86
C TRP A 213 6.16 2.22 -25.23
N LYS A 214 7.48 2.04 -25.43
CA LYS A 214 8.04 1.41 -26.64
C LYS A 214 7.59 -0.04 -26.79
N ASP A 215 7.28 -0.73 -25.69
CA ASP A 215 6.86 -2.13 -25.70
C ASP A 215 5.39 -2.28 -26.13
N VAL A 216 4.58 -1.22 -25.92
CA VAL A 216 3.25 -1.13 -26.54
C VAL A 216 3.38 -1.01 -28.05
N GLN A 217 4.28 -0.14 -28.52
CA GLN A 217 4.56 0.04 -29.95
C GLN A 217 5.15 -1.23 -30.58
N TRP A 218 6.07 -1.90 -29.89
CA TRP A 218 6.59 -3.19 -30.31
C TRP A 218 5.48 -4.23 -30.46
N LEU A 219 4.53 -4.29 -29.52
CA LEU A 219 3.41 -5.25 -29.60
C LEU A 219 2.56 -5.01 -30.88
N GLN A 220 2.40 -3.76 -31.31
CA GLN A 220 1.71 -3.44 -32.58
C GLN A 220 2.47 -3.92 -33.82
N THR A 221 3.77 -4.19 -33.72
CA THR A 221 4.55 -4.72 -34.85
C THR A 221 4.33 -6.21 -35.09
N ILE A 222 3.80 -6.93 -34.09
CA ILE A 222 3.62 -8.39 -34.14
C ILE A 222 2.15 -8.83 -34.25
N THR A 223 1.19 -7.88 -34.19
CA THR A 223 -0.24 -8.16 -34.37
C THR A 223 -0.98 -6.97 -34.95
N ASN A 224 -2.03 -7.26 -35.74
CA ASN A 224 -3.00 -6.26 -36.20
C ASN A 224 -4.24 -6.19 -35.30
N MET A 225 -4.34 -7.01 -34.26
CA MET A 225 -5.44 -6.90 -33.31
C MET A 225 -5.37 -5.57 -32.55
N PRO A 226 -6.51 -4.89 -32.32
CA PRO A 226 -6.54 -3.70 -31.48
C PRO A 226 -6.01 -3.99 -30.07
N ILE A 227 -5.16 -3.10 -29.56
CA ILE A 227 -4.57 -3.21 -28.22
C ILE A 227 -5.35 -2.32 -27.25
N LEU A 228 -6.02 -2.94 -26.29
CA LEU A 228 -6.56 -2.30 -25.10
C LEU A 228 -5.48 -2.23 -24.01
N VAL A 229 -5.09 -1.02 -23.62
CA VAL A 229 -4.10 -0.82 -22.56
C VAL A 229 -4.82 -0.88 -21.20
N LYS A 230 -4.56 -1.93 -20.42
CA LYS A 230 -5.22 -2.25 -19.15
C LYS A 230 -4.31 -1.95 -17.96
N GLY A 231 -4.74 -1.03 -17.09
CA GLY A 231 -3.96 -0.61 -15.92
C GLY A 231 -3.75 0.91 -15.81
N VAL A 232 -4.53 1.71 -16.55
CA VAL A 232 -4.36 3.17 -16.58
C VAL A 232 -5.24 3.82 -15.52
N LEU A 233 -4.64 4.54 -14.58
CA LEU A 233 -5.35 5.23 -13.50
C LEU A 233 -5.15 6.76 -13.52
N THR A 234 -4.33 7.27 -14.45
CA THR A 234 -3.96 8.70 -14.52
C THR A 234 -4.23 9.27 -15.89
N GLY A 235 -4.60 10.55 -15.95
CA GLY A 235 -4.77 11.27 -17.21
C GLY A 235 -3.44 11.47 -17.96
N GLU A 236 -2.31 11.52 -17.25
CA GLU A 236 -0.97 11.57 -17.84
C GLU A 236 -0.71 10.32 -18.69
N ASP A 237 -0.88 9.13 -18.12
CA ASP A 237 -0.62 7.87 -18.83
C ASP A 237 -1.70 7.57 -19.87
N ALA A 238 -2.92 8.07 -19.70
CA ALA A 238 -3.96 7.99 -20.73
C ALA A 238 -3.57 8.72 -22.02
N ARG A 239 -2.96 9.92 -21.91
CA ARG A 239 -2.47 10.67 -23.08
C ARG A 239 -1.32 9.93 -23.76
N ILE A 240 -0.40 9.35 -22.99
CA ILE A 240 0.73 8.59 -23.53
C ILE A 240 0.22 7.30 -24.21
N ALA A 241 -0.77 6.61 -23.63
CA ALA A 241 -1.37 5.42 -24.25
C ALA A 241 -1.93 5.72 -25.65
N ILE A 242 -2.59 6.87 -25.83
CA ILE A 242 -3.09 7.30 -27.14
C ILE A 242 -1.93 7.62 -28.09
N GLN A 243 -0.89 8.31 -27.62
CA GLN A 243 0.31 8.60 -28.42
C GLN A 243 1.03 7.31 -28.85
N ALA A 244 1.02 6.29 -27.99
CA ALA A 244 1.55 4.96 -28.27
C ALA A 244 0.63 4.11 -29.18
N GLY A 245 -0.52 4.63 -29.60
CA GLY A 245 -1.45 3.99 -30.53
C GLY A 245 -2.37 2.93 -29.91
N ALA A 246 -2.66 3.00 -28.62
CA ALA A 246 -3.68 2.16 -27.99
C ALA A 246 -5.03 2.30 -28.72
N ALA A 247 -5.71 1.19 -28.99
CA ALA A 247 -7.04 1.18 -29.59
C ALA A 247 -8.15 1.48 -28.57
N GLY A 248 -7.84 1.39 -27.28
CA GLY A 248 -8.72 1.69 -26.16
C GLY A 248 -7.97 1.57 -24.84
N ILE A 249 -8.57 2.09 -23.77
CA ILE A 249 -7.99 2.10 -22.43
C ILE A 249 -8.92 1.36 -21.48
N ILE A 250 -8.39 0.53 -20.59
CA ILE A 250 -9.14 -0.04 -19.48
C ILE A 250 -8.61 0.58 -18.18
N VAL A 251 -9.44 1.41 -17.57
CA VAL A 251 -9.25 1.94 -16.21
C VAL A 251 -9.39 0.77 -15.25
N SER A 252 -8.24 0.26 -14.83
CA SER A 252 -8.10 -0.95 -14.05
C SER A 252 -7.00 -0.73 -13.03
N ASN A 253 -7.23 -1.16 -11.79
CA ASN A 253 -6.19 -1.32 -10.76
C ASN A 253 -5.87 -2.81 -10.54
N HIS A 254 -5.96 -3.58 -11.63
CA HIS A 254 -5.85 -5.03 -11.66
C HIS A 254 -6.88 -5.77 -10.79
N GLY A 255 -7.99 -5.13 -10.43
CA GLY A 255 -8.91 -5.63 -9.41
C GLY A 255 -8.39 -5.44 -7.98
N ALA A 256 -7.66 -4.35 -7.74
CA ALA A 256 -7.03 -3.98 -6.47
C ALA A 256 -5.97 -4.97 -5.96
N ARG A 257 -5.11 -5.47 -6.86
CA ARG A 257 -4.20 -6.60 -6.59
C ARG A 257 -2.73 -6.28 -6.74
N GLN A 258 -2.41 -5.07 -7.21
CA GLN A 258 -1.06 -4.65 -7.54
C GLN A 258 -0.49 -3.72 -6.47
N LEU A 259 -0.76 -2.42 -6.58
CA LEU A 259 -0.38 -1.41 -5.58
C LEU A 259 -1.63 -1.10 -4.74
N ASP A 260 -1.53 -1.23 -3.42
CA ASP A 260 -2.62 -0.81 -2.53
C ASP A 260 -2.61 0.71 -2.33
N TYR A 261 -3.72 1.29 -1.89
CA TYR A 261 -4.00 2.73 -1.85
C TYR A 261 -3.90 3.45 -3.21
N VAL A 262 -4.04 2.75 -4.34
CA VAL A 262 -4.38 3.43 -5.61
C VAL A 262 -5.87 3.82 -5.58
N PRO A 263 -6.33 4.82 -6.36
CA PRO A 263 -7.75 5.15 -6.39
C PRO A 263 -8.60 3.95 -6.82
N ALA A 264 -9.84 3.90 -6.32
CA ALA A 264 -10.85 3.07 -6.97
C ALA A 264 -10.98 3.48 -8.44
N THR A 265 -11.18 2.50 -9.31
CA THR A 265 -11.26 2.74 -10.75
C THR A 265 -12.37 3.73 -11.11
N ILE A 266 -13.50 3.70 -10.40
CA ILE A 266 -14.60 4.64 -10.63
C ILE A 266 -14.22 6.09 -10.28
N SER A 267 -13.37 6.29 -9.27
CA SER A 267 -12.85 7.62 -8.91
C SER A 267 -11.81 8.12 -9.92
N ALA A 268 -11.00 7.21 -10.49
CA ALA A 268 -10.00 7.54 -11.51
C ALA A 268 -10.60 7.73 -12.93
N LEU A 269 -11.79 7.19 -13.17
CA LEU A 269 -12.37 7.06 -14.52
C LEU A 269 -12.53 8.41 -15.23
N GLU A 270 -13.13 9.40 -14.55
CA GLU A 270 -13.47 10.67 -15.20
C GLU A 270 -12.22 11.47 -15.62
N GLU A 271 -11.11 11.37 -14.86
CA GLU A 271 -9.82 11.95 -15.23
C GLU A 271 -9.29 11.32 -16.52
N VAL A 272 -9.31 9.98 -16.61
CA VAL A 272 -8.84 9.24 -17.78
C VAL A 272 -9.71 9.53 -19.00
N VAL A 273 -11.04 9.50 -18.86
CA VAL A 273 -11.98 9.82 -19.95
C VAL A 273 -11.74 11.22 -20.50
N LYS A 274 -11.62 12.23 -19.62
CA LYS A 274 -11.34 13.61 -20.05
C LYS A 274 -9.99 13.71 -20.77
N ALA A 275 -8.98 12.98 -20.30
CA ALA A 275 -7.66 12.96 -20.92
C ALA A 275 -7.64 12.33 -22.32
N THR A 276 -8.58 11.43 -22.65
CA THR A 276 -8.64 10.84 -24.01
C THR A 276 -9.24 11.75 -25.06
N GLN A 277 -10.04 12.73 -24.65
CA GLN A 277 -10.77 13.64 -25.55
C GLN A 277 -11.60 12.88 -26.60
N GLY A 278 -12.14 11.70 -26.23
CA GLY A 278 -12.98 10.88 -27.11
C GLY A 278 -12.24 10.17 -28.25
N ARG A 279 -10.89 10.22 -28.31
CA ARG A 279 -10.09 9.60 -29.39
C ARG A 279 -10.14 8.08 -29.38
N VAL A 280 -10.30 7.47 -28.20
CA VAL A 280 -10.37 6.02 -28.02
C VAL A 280 -11.43 5.70 -26.95
N PRO A 281 -12.11 4.55 -27.02
CA PRO A 281 -13.02 4.12 -25.97
C PRO A 281 -12.28 3.87 -24.66
N VAL A 282 -12.94 4.21 -23.55
CA VAL A 282 -12.44 3.99 -22.19
C VAL A 282 -13.37 3.02 -21.49
N PHE A 283 -12.82 1.95 -20.94
CA PHE A 283 -13.54 0.94 -20.19
C PHE A 283 -13.14 0.98 -18.72
N LEU A 284 -13.93 0.33 -17.86
CA LEU A 284 -13.63 0.20 -16.44
C LEU A 284 -13.74 -1.25 -15.98
N ASP A 285 -12.85 -1.69 -15.11
CA ASP A 285 -13.05 -2.88 -14.28
C ASP A 285 -12.83 -2.57 -12.79
N GLY A 286 -12.98 -3.56 -11.92
CA GLY A 286 -12.81 -3.38 -10.48
C GLY A 286 -14.08 -2.88 -9.79
N GLY A 287 -14.51 -3.58 -8.74
CA GLY A 287 -15.64 -3.14 -7.93
C GLY A 287 -17.05 -3.41 -8.47
N VAL A 288 -17.29 -3.46 -9.78
CA VAL A 288 -18.64 -3.62 -10.35
C VAL A 288 -19.32 -4.92 -9.85
N ARG A 289 -20.48 -4.80 -9.19
CA ARG A 289 -21.35 -5.93 -8.78
C ARG A 289 -22.84 -5.64 -8.96
N ARG A 290 -23.22 -4.42 -9.32
CA ARG A 290 -24.62 -4.03 -9.53
C ARG A 290 -24.81 -3.40 -10.90
N GLY A 291 -26.02 -3.51 -11.45
CA GLY A 291 -26.42 -2.74 -12.64
C GLY A 291 -26.30 -1.22 -12.43
N THR A 292 -26.50 -0.75 -11.19
CA THR A 292 -26.25 0.64 -10.80
C THR A 292 -24.78 1.03 -10.89
N ASP A 293 -23.84 0.12 -10.61
CA ASP A 293 -22.41 0.35 -10.78
C ASP A 293 -22.06 0.54 -12.27
N VAL A 294 -22.68 -0.27 -13.15
CA VAL A 294 -22.55 -0.15 -14.61
C VAL A 294 -23.00 1.24 -15.08
N PHE A 295 -24.21 1.66 -14.69
CA PHE A 295 -24.74 2.98 -15.07
C PHE A 295 -23.83 4.11 -14.61
N LYS A 296 -23.34 4.06 -13.37
CA LYS A 296 -22.44 5.08 -12.81
C LYS A 296 -21.15 5.20 -13.63
N ALA A 297 -20.55 4.09 -14.04
CA ALA A 297 -19.37 4.10 -14.90
C ALA A 297 -19.68 4.74 -16.27
N LEU A 298 -20.81 4.39 -16.89
CA LEU A 298 -21.22 4.96 -18.17
C LEU A 298 -21.51 6.47 -18.06
N ALA A 299 -22.15 6.92 -16.98
CA ALA A 299 -22.41 8.33 -16.72
C ALA A 299 -21.12 9.15 -16.48
N LEU A 300 -20.05 8.52 -16.01
CA LEU A 300 -18.71 9.11 -15.95
C LEU A 300 -17.93 9.01 -17.27
N GLY A 301 -18.54 8.42 -18.31
CA GLY A 301 -18.03 8.40 -19.68
C GLY A 301 -17.31 7.11 -20.09
N ALA A 302 -17.42 6.02 -19.33
CA ALA A 302 -16.98 4.72 -19.82
C ALA A 302 -17.85 4.23 -20.99
N SER A 303 -17.24 3.61 -21.99
CA SER A 303 -17.91 2.94 -23.11
C SER A 303 -18.49 1.56 -22.72
N GLY A 304 -18.05 1.01 -21.59
CA GLY A 304 -18.49 -0.26 -21.03
C GLY A 304 -17.61 -0.69 -19.86
N ILE A 305 -18.00 -1.78 -19.20
CA ILE A 305 -17.28 -2.31 -18.04
C ILE A 305 -16.90 -3.78 -18.21
N PHE A 306 -15.93 -4.23 -17.42
CA PHE A 306 -15.58 -5.65 -17.27
C PHE A 306 -15.76 -6.15 -15.83
N ILE A 307 -16.19 -7.40 -15.67
CA ILE A 307 -16.30 -8.09 -14.37
C ILE A 307 -15.38 -9.32 -14.28
N GLY A 308 -14.54 -9.39 -13.25
CA GLY A 308 -13.61 -10.50 -13.00
C GLY A 308 -14.10 -11.46 -11.92
N ARG A 309 -13.90 -11.10 -10.64
CA ARG A 309 -14.30 -11.92 -9.48
C ARG A 309 -15.73 -12.48 -9.51
N PRO A 310 -16.77 -11.71 -9.93
CA PRO A 310 -18.12 -12.25 -10.11
C PRO A 310 -18.20 -13.54 -10.92
N VAL A 311 -17.39 -13.62 -11.99
CA VAL A 311 -17.37 -14.77 -12.89
C VAL A 311 -16.83 -15.99 -12.16
N VAL A 312 -15.64 -15.91 -11.57
CA VAL A 312 -15.04 -17.08 -10.89
C VAL A 312 -15.80 -17.51 -9.64
N PHE A 313 -16.44 -16.58 -8.92
CA PHE A 313 -17.25 -16.92 -7.76
C PHE A 313 -18.56 -17.61 -8.15
N SER A 314 -19.25 -17.10 -9.16
CA SER A 314 -20.47 -17.76 -9.67
C SER A 314 -20.18 -19.07 -10.39
N LEU A 315 -19.05 -19.15 -11.09
CA LEU A 315 -18.52 -20.38 -11.67
C LEU A 315 -18.27 -21.44 -10.58
N ALA A 316 -17.64 -21.07 -9.47
CA ALA A 316 -17.44 -21.97 -8.33
C ALA A 316 -18.75 -22.41 -7.68
N ALA A 317 -19.77 -21.54 -7.70
CA ALA A 317 -21.05 -21.83 -7.09
C ALA A 317 -21.91 -22.78 -7.93
N GLU A 318 -22.08 -22.50 -9.23
CA GLU A 318 -23.09 -23.14 -10.09
C GLU A 318 -22.57 -23.43 -11.51
N GLY A 319 -21.26 -23.46 -11.71
CA GLY A 319 -20.66 -23.70 -13.02
C GLY A 319 -21.06 -22.64 -14.04
N GLU A 320 -21.34 -23.07 -15.28
CA GLU A 320 -21.81 -22.19 -16.34
C GLU A 320 -23.12 -21.48 -15.99
N ALA A 321 -24.04 -22.16 -15.30
CA ALA A 321 -25.33 -21.59 -14.91
C ALA A 321 -25.13 -20.37 -14.00
N GLY A 322 -24.16 -20.42 -13.09
CA GLY A 322 -23.80 -19.28 -12.24
C GLY A 322 -23.29 -18.09 -13.04
N VAL A 323 -22.37 -18.32 -13.99
CA VAL A 323 -21.83 -17.24 -14.83
C VAL A 323 -22.92 -16.61 -15.69
N ARG A 324 -23.81 -17.43 -16.29
CA ARG A 324 -24.99 -16.95 -17.02
C ARG A 324 -25.89 -16.11 -16.12
N LYS A 325 -26.17 -16.58 -14.90
CA LYS A 325 -27.03 -15.86 -13.95
C LYS A 325 -26.41 -14.54 -13.50
N VAL A 326 -25.09 -14.45 -13.30
CA VAL A 326 -24.41 -13.16 -13.03
C VAL A 326 -24.55 -12.18 -14.19
N LEU A 327 -24.33 -12.64 -15.43
CA LEU A 327 -24.47 -11.79 -16.61
C LEU A 327 -25.92 -11.33 -16.79
N GLN A 328 -26.89 -12.21 -16.55
CA GLN A 328 -28.31 -11.89 -16.61
C GLN A 328 -28.72 -10.91 -15.49
N MET A 329 -28.32 -11.14 -14.24
CA MET A 329 -28.62 -10.21 -13.14
C MET A 329 -28.05 -8.82 -13.39
N LEU A 330 -26.82 -8.71 -13.86
CA LEU A 330 -26.23 -7.40 -14.18
C LEU A 330 -26.93 -6.74 -15.37
N ARG A 331 -27.38 -7.52 -16.36
CA ARG A 331 -28.20 -7.03 -17.48
C ARG A 331 -29.51 -6.45 -16.96
N ASP A 332 -30.27 -7.22 -16.20
CA ASP A 332 -31.60 -6.86 -15.72
C ASP A 332 -31.55 -5.69 -14.72
N GLU A 333 -30.59 -5.71 -13.78
CA GLU A 333 -30.36 -4.58 -12.86
C GLU A 333 -29.95 -3.31 -13.61
N PHE A 334 -29.16 -3.42 -14.69
CA PHE A 334 -28.73 -2.28 -15.48
C PHE A 334 -29.89 -1.72 -16.31
N GLU A 335 -30.68 -2.59 -16.95
CA GLU A 335 -31.91 -2.22 -17.66
C GLU A 335 -32.88 -1.49 -16.74
N LEU A 336 -33.12 -2.03 -15.53
CA LEU A 336 -33.94 -1.38 -14.52
C LEU A 336 -33.36 -0.02 -14.10
N THR A 337 -32.04 0.08 -13.94
CA THR A 337 -31.39 1.35 -13.59
C THR A 337 -31.56 2.38 -14.72
N MET A 338 -31.44 1.97 -15.98
CA MET A 338 -31.70 2.81 -17.15
C MET A 338 -33.16 3.28 -17.18
N ALA A 339 -34.12 2.36 -16.98
CA ALA A 339 -35.54 2.66 -16.90
C ALA A 339 -35.83 3.73 -15.82
N LEU A 340 -35.39 3.48 -14.59
CA LEU A 340 -35.62 4.37 -13.46
C LEU A 340 -34.87 5.70 -13.58
N SER A 341 -33.80 5.75 -14.37
CA SER A 341 -33.06 6.98 -14.64
C SER A 341 -33.59 7.76 -15.85
N GLY A 342 -34.56 7.19 -16.59
CA GLY A 342 -35.12 7.80 -17.80
C GLY A 342 -34.24 7.71 -19.03
N CYS A 343 -33.42 6.66 -19.14
CA CYS A 343 -32.51 6.40 -20.26
C CYS A 343 -33.00 5.17 -21.02
N ARG A 344 -33.17 5.30 -22.33
CA ARG A 344 -33.64 4.27 -23.27
C ARG A 344 -32.51 3.75 -24.15
N SER A 345 -31.40 4.49 -24.23
CA SER A 345 -30.17 4.08 -24.91
C SER A 345 -28.93 4.52 -24.12
N LEU A 346 -27.78 3.92 -24.42
CA LEU A 346 -26.53 4.28 -23.72
C LEU A 346 -26.13 5.75 -23.93
N SER A 347 -26.41 6.33 -25.10
CA SER A 347 -26.11 7.74 -25.40
C SER A 347 -26.89 8.73 -24.54
N GLU A 348 -27.96 8.28 -23.89
CA GLU A 348 -28.79 9.10 -23.02
C GLU A 348 -28.31 9.06 -21.57
N ILE A 349 -27.41 8.13 -21.23
CA ILE A 349 -26.74 8.08 -19.93
C ILE A 349 -25.71 9.21 -19.86
N THR A 350 -26.16 10.37 -19.40
CA THR A 350 -25.30 11.56 -19.25
C THR A 350 -24.72 11.71 -17.84
N ARG A 351 -23.63 12.49 -17.73
CA ARG A 351 -23.02 12.90 -16.45
C ARG A 351 -24.00 13.56 -15.47
N ASN A 352 -25.04 14.21 -15.97
CA ASN A 352 -26.06 14.87 -15.14
C ASN A 352 -26.96 13.89 -14.38
N HIS A 353 -27.00 12.60 -14.77
CA HIS A 353 -27.74 11.56 -14.06
C HIS A 353 -27.07 11.12 -12.76
N ILE A 354 -25.89 11.65 -12.45
CA ILE A 354 -25.18 11.33 -11.21
C ILE A 354 -24.65 12.58 -10.52
N VAL A 355 -24.41 12.46 -9.21
CA VAL A 355 -23.62 13.38 -8.40
C VAL A 355 -22.62 12.55 -7.62
N THR A 356 -21.36 12.96 -7.62
CA THR A 356 -20.30 12.30 -6.88
C THR A 356 -19.93 13.11 -5.64
N GLU A 357 -19.31 12.50 -4.64
CA GLU A 357 -18.80 13.26 -3.49
C GLU A 357 -17.75 14.31 -3.88
N TRP A 358 -16.96 14.04 -4.93
CA TRP A 358 -15.95 14.96 -5.45
C TRP A 358 -16.51 16.09 -6.34
N ASP A 359 -17.83 16.13 -6.60
CA ASP A 359 -18.50 17.27 -7.27
C ASP A 359 -18.74 18.45 -6.31
N THR A 360 -18.72 18.20 -5.00
CA THR A 360 -18.98 19.21 -3.96
C THR A 360 -17.76 19.42 -3.07
N PRO A 361 -17.27 20.66 -2.88
CA PRO A 361 -16.24 20.92 -1.88
C PRO A 361 -16.84 20.66 -0.48
N ARG A 362 -16.53 19.52 0.13
CA ARG A 362 -17.03 19.20 1.47
C ARG A 362 -16.10 19.72 2.57
N HIS A 363 -16.69 20.52 3.45
CA HIS A 363 -16.44 20.47 4.90
C HIS A 363 -17.48 19.52 5.51
N LEU A 364 -17.17 18.24 5.70
CA LEU A 364 -17.97 17.33 6.54
C LEU A 364 -17.04 16.31 7.23
N PRO A 365 -17.35 15.91 8.48
CA PRO A 365 -16.43 15.21 9.35
C PRO A 365 -16.23 13.75 8.95
N SER A 366 -15.00 13.25 9.12
CA SER A 366 -14.59 11.89 8.82
C SER A 366 -15.46 10.87 9.55
N GLN A 367 -16.23 10.06 8.81
CA GLN A 367 -16.72 8.81 9.37
C GLN A 367 -15.56 7.82 9.47
N SER A 368 -15.40 7.23 10.65
CA SER A 368 -14.40 6.20 10.93
C SER A 368 -14.59 5.02 9.97
N LEU A 369 -13.53 4.68 9.23
CA LEU A 369 -13.45 3.41 8.50
C LEU A 369 -13.67 2.25 9.48
N PRO A 370 -14.50 1.24 9.14
CA PRO A 370 -14.69 0.09 10.01
C PRO A 370 -13.36 -0.67 10.17
N ARG A 371 -13.03 -1.00 11.43
CA ARG A 371 -11.93 -1.91 11.78
C ARG A 371 -12.16 -3.25 11.09
N ALA A 372 -11.21 -3.70 10.27
CA ALA A 372 -11.15 -5.10 9.86
C ALA A 372 -10.79 -5.94 11.10
N LEU A 373 -11.80 -6.50 11.76
CA LEU A 373 -11.63 -7.52 12.78
C LEU A 373 -11.35 -8.85 12.08
N TYR A 374 -10.08 -9.22 11.96
CA TYR A 374 -9.70 -10.59 11.66
C TYR A 374 -9.51 -11.35 12.97
N SER A 375 -10.52 -12.09 13.40
CA SER A 375 -10.36 -13.09 14.47
C SER A 375 -10.93 -14.43 14.03
N HIS A 376 -10.06 -15.32 13.56
CA HIS A 376 -10.17 -16.77 13.73
C HIS A 376 -8.75 -17.33 13.61
N GLN A 377 -8.19 -17.82 14.72
CA GLN A 377 -6.89 -18.51 14.74
C GLN A 377 -7.14 -20.01 14.86
N ASP A 378 -6.67 -20.75 13.86
CA ASP A 378 -6.39 -22.18 13.96
C ASP A 378 -5.06 -22.33 14.72
N HIS A 379 -5.08 -22.89 15.93
CA HIS A 379 -3.96 -22.88 16.87
C HIS A 379 -2.81 -23.88 16.57
N ASN A 380 -2.75 -24.47 15.37
CA ASN A 380 -1.81 -25.57 15.07
C ASN A 380 -0.86 -25.35 13.88
N ARG A 381 -0.73 -24.13 13.32
CA ARG A 381 0.24 -23.84 12.25
C ARG A 381 1.15 -22.67 12.62
N LYS A 382 2.47 -22.82 12.44
CA LYS A 382 3.45 -21.73 12.59
C LYS A 382 3.06 -20.59 11.65
N MET A 383 2.54 -19.49 12.22
CA MET A 383 1.96 -18.38 11.47
C MET A 383 3.04 -17.68 10.63
N GLU A 384 2.82 -17.58 9.33
CA GLU A 384 3.73 -16.86 8.43
C GLU A 384 3.49 -15.35 8.59
N ILE A 385 4.46 -14.66 9.20
CA ILE A 385 4.42 -13.21 9.39
C ILE A 385 4.69 -12.53 8.04
N THR A 386 3.73 -11.76 7.56
CA THR A 386 3.71 -11.13 6.24
C THR A 386 3.80 -9.61 6.27
N ASN A 387 3.50 -8.99 7.41
CA ASN A 387 3.55 -7.55 7.59
C ASN A 387 3.99 -7.14 9.01
N VAL A 388 4.38 -5.87 9.17
CA VAL A 388 4.92 -5.34 10.44
C VAL A 388 3.87 -5.30 11.55
N THR A 389 2.60 -5.09 11.22
CA THR A 389 1.52 -4.93 12.22
C THR A 389 1.28 -6.21 13.00
N GLU A 390 1.50 -7.38 12.39
CA GLU A 390 1.35 -8.69 13.05
C GLU A 390 2.28 -8.86 14.26
N TYR A 391 3.44 -8.21 14.28
CA TYR A 391 4.34 -8.25 15.44
C TYR A 391 3.74 -7.60 16.69
N GLU A 392 2.81 -6.66 16.55
CA GLU A 392 2.13 -6.05 17.70
C GLU A 392 1.30 -7.07 18.47
N GLU A 393 0.50 -7.88 17.78
CA GLU A 393 -0.30 -8.94 18.41
C GLU A 393 0.58 -10.06 18.97
N ILE A 394 1.67 -10.44 18.29
CA ILE A 394 2.64 -11.42 18.82
C ILE A 394 3.30 -10.89 20.10
N ALA A 395 3.71 -9.61 20.10
CA ALA A 395 4.30 -8.98 21.28
C ALA A 395 3.29 -8.88 22.43
N LYS A 396 2.01 -8.57 22.14
CA LYS A 396 0.93 -8.55 23.13
C LYS A 396 0.72 -9.88 23.81
N GLN A 397 0.85 -10.98 23.07
CA GLN A 397 0.73 -12.33 23.61
C GLN A 397 1.94 -12.75 24.45
N LYS A 398 3.15 -12.24 24.14
CA LYS A 398 4.41 -12.64 24.80
C LYS A 398 4.80 -11.77 25.99
N LEU A 399 4.57 -10.46 25.91
CA LEU A 399 5.04 -9.51 26.91
C LEU A 399 4.11 -9.46 28.12
N PRO A 400 4.65 -9.26 29.33
CA PRO A 400 3.82 -8.89 30.48
C PRO A 400 2.99 -7.64 30.14
N LYS A 401 1.72 -7.62 30.59
CA LYS A 401 0.77 -6.55 30.25
C LYS A 401 1.35 -5.14 30.45
N MET A 402 2.00 -4.88 31.59
CA MET A 402 2.59 -3.56 31.88
C MET A 402 3.68 -3.15 30.86
N VAL A 403 4.45 -4.12 30.37
CA VAL A 403 5.54 -3.90 29.41
C VAL A 403 4.96 -3.70 28.01
N TYR A 404 4.01 -4.54 27.60
CA TYR A 404 3.30 -4.36 26.34
C TYR A 404 2.64 -2.98 26.29
N ASP A 405 1.84 -2.64 27.31
CA ASP A 405 1.12 -1.38 27.38
C ASP A 405 2.08 -0.18 27.45
N TYR A 406 3.23 -0.31 28.11
CA TYR A 406 4.25 0.74 28.12
C TYR A 406 4.67 1.12 26.69
N TYR A 407 4.89 0.14 25.82
CA TYR A 407 5.27 0.37 24.42
C TYR A 407 4.08 0.74 23.53
N ALA A 408 2.95 0.04 23.67
CA ALA A 408 1.79 0.18 22.81
C ALA A 408 1.04 1.49 23.05
N SER A 409 0.95 1.95 24.31
CA SER A 409 0.11 3.09 24.69
C SER A 409 0.45 4.40 23.98
N GLY A 410 -0.59 5.20 23.79
CA GLY A 410 -0.55 6.63 23.48
C GLY A 410 -0.92 7.48 24.69
N ALA A 411 -1.04 8.78 24.49
CA ALA A 411 -1.56 9.71 25.49
C ALA A 411 -3.08 9.60 25.60
N GLU A 412 -3.61 9.61 26.83
CA GLU A 412 -5.03 9.76 27.15
C GLU A 412 -5.94 8.77 26.38
N ASP A 413 -6.90 9.27 25.59
CA ASP A 413 -7.82 8.45 24.81
C ASP A 413 -7.16 7.80 23.58
N GLN A 414 -5.90 8.16 23.31
CA GLN A 414 -5.05 7.65 22.24
C GLN A 414 -5.62 7.95 20.85
N TRP A 415 -6.34 9.07 20.70
CA TRP A 415 -6.91 9.47 19.42
C TRP A 415 -5.80 9.67 18.38
N THR A 416 -4.75 10.40 18.76
CA THR A 416 -3.57 10.67 17.91
C THR A 416 -2.85 9.38 17.53
N LEU A 417 -2.85 8.37 18.40
CA LEU A 417 -2.19 7.09 18.11
C LEU A 417 -2.88 6.37 16.96
N GLN A 418 -4.21 6.33 17.00
CA GLN A 418 -5.03 5.79 15.93
C GLN A 418 -4.90 6.66 14.66
N GLU A 419 -4.90 7.97 14.82
CA GLU A 419 -4.81 8.95 13.74
C GLU A 419 -3.46 8.88 12.99
N ASN A 420 -2.35 8.67 13.70
CA ASN A 420 -1.03 8.41 13.10
C ASN A 420 -1.04 7.25 12.10
N ARG A 421 -1.91 6.24 12.29
CA ARG A 421 -2.08 5.12 11.36
C ARG A 421 -3.08 5.47 10.27
N ASN A 422 -4.22 6.03 10.65
CA ASN A 422 -5.32 6.34 9.74
C ASN A 422 -4.94 7.38 8.67
N ALA A 423 -4.11 8.36 9.01
CA ALA A 423 -3.73 9.43 8.10
C ALA A 423 -2.98 8.95 6.86
N PHE A 424 -2.22 7.86 6.95
CA PHE A 424 -1.59 7.27 5.77
C PHE A 424 -2.63 6.70 4.79
N ALA A 425 -3.76 6.17 5.27
CA ALA A 425 -4.81 5.62 4.42
C ALA A 425 -5.57 6.69 3.62
N ARG A 426 -5.48 7.96 4.03
CA ARG A 426 -6.07 9.12 3.32
C ARG A 426 -5.16 9.72 2.24
N ILE A 427 -4.01 9.10 2.00
CA ILE A 427 -3.08 9.47 0.94
C ILE A 427 -3.08 8.34 -0.08
N LEU A 428 -3.51 8.64 -1.30
CA LEU A 428 -3.61 7.67 -2.39
C LEU A 428 -2.48 7.85 -3.40
N PHE A 429 -2.09 6.78 -4.08
CA PHE A 429 -1.06 6.80 -5.11
C PHE A 429 -1.63 7.16 -6.49
N ARG A 430 -0.83 7.89 -7.26
CA ARG A 430 -0.98 8.13 -8.70
C ARG A 430 0.19 7.44 -9.41
N PRO A 431 0.15 6.10 -9.55
CA PRO A 431 1.29 5.35 -10.09
C PRO A 431 1.56 5.74 -11.54
N ARG A 432 2.84 5.78 -11.91
CA ARG A 432 3.28 5.96 -13.30
C ARG A 432 3.69 4.62 -13.87
N ILE A 433 2.97 4.19 -14.90
CA ILE A 433 3.11 2.87 -15.51
C ILE A 433 4.07 2.93 -16.71
N LEU A 434 4.56 1.75 -17.12
CA LEU A 434 5.49 1.60 -18.25
C LEU A 434 6.75 2.48 -18.10
N ILE A 435 7.37 2.39 -16.93
CA ILE A 435 8.70 2.90 -16.65
C ILE A 435 9.58 1.70 -16.30
N ASP A 436 10.79 1.64 -16.87
CA ASP A 436 11.76 0.60 -16.53
C ASP A 436 12.18 0.72 -15.06
N VAL A 437 11.72 -0.22 -14.25
CA VAL A 437 12.00 -0.35 -12.82
C VAL A 437 12.80 -1.62 -12.51
N SER A 438 13.62 -2.06 -13.48
CA SER A 438 14.49 -3.23 -13.31
C SER A 438 15.59 -3.03 -12.28
N LYS A 439 16.05 -1.79 -12.12
CA LYS A 439 17.03 -1.35 -11.14
C LYS A 439 16.43 -0.23 -10.30
N ILE A 440 16.32 -0.46 -9.00
CA ILE A 440 15.84 0.53 -8.02
C ILE A 440 16.96 0.80 -7.03
N ASP A 441 17.35 2.06 -6.92
CA ASP A 441 18.30 2.55 -5.93
C ASP A 441 17.56 3.26 -4.80
N MET A 442 17.48 2.60 -3.65
CA MET A 442 16.90 3.17 -2.43
C MET A 442 17.96 3.83 -1.54
N THR A 443 19.24 3.82 -1.94
CA THR A 443 20.30 4.39 -1.11
C THR A 443 20.14 5.91 -0.99
N THR A 444 20.51 6.43 0.17
CA THR A 444 20.43 7.88 0.43
C THR A 444 21.53 8.30 1.38
N THR A 445 21.60 9.61 1.64
CA THR A 445 22.56 10.21 2.56
C THR A 445 21.82 11.00 3.63
N VAL A 446 22.08 10.67 4.89
CA VAL A 446 21.52 11.37 6.04
C VAL A 446 22.69 12.00 6.81
N LEU A 447 22.72 13.34 6.86
CA LEU A 447 23.78 14.11 7.53
C LEU A 447 25.21 13.71 7.09
N GLY A 448 25.39 13.43 5.80
CA GLY A 448 26.67 13.00 5.23
C GLY A 448 26.95 11.50 5.29
N PHE A 449 26.11 10.70 5.96
CA PHE A 449 26.28 9.26 6.06
C PHE A 449 25.42 8.52 5.04
N LYS A 450 26.03 7.68 4.20
CA LYS A 450 25.32 6.83 3.25
C LYS A 450 24.61 5.69 3.99
N ILE A 451 23.32 5.52 3.72
CA ILE A 451 22.48 4.42 4.23
C ILE A 451 21.82 3.67 3.08
N SER A 452 21.45 2.41 3.33
CA SER A 452 20.95 1.48 2.31
C SER A 452 19.50 1.77 1.86
N MET A 453 18.74 2.50 2.68
CA MET A 453 17.32 2.82 2.50
C MET A 453 16.93 4.01 3.39
N PRO A 454 15.87 4.77 3.06
CA PRO A 454 15.42 5.94 3.83
C PRO A 454 14.62 5.57 5.09
N ILE A 455 14.99 4.47 5.76
CA ILE A 455 14.25 3.86 6.88
C ILE A 455 15.23 3.60 8.02
N MET A 456 15.06 4.30 9.13
CA MET A 456 15.97 4.31 10.28
C MET A 456 15.26 3.85 11.56
N VAL A 457 16.01 3.48 12.60
CA VAL A 457 15.42 3.08 13.89
C VAL A 457 15.27 4.29 14.81
N ALA A 458 14.04 4.53 15.28
CA ALA A 458 13.69 5.60 16.22
C ALA A 458 14.20 5.27 17.64
N PRO A 459 14.45 6.29 18.49
CA PRO A 459 14.80 6.06 19.88
C PRO A 459 13.59 5.55 20.67
N THR A 460 13.72 4.36 21.24
CA THR A 460 12.74 3.77 22.17
C THR A 460 13.44 3.32 23.44
N ALA A 461 12.93 3.73 24.60
CA ALA A 461 13.50 3.43 25.91
C ALA A 461 13.38 1.94 26.28
N PHE A 462 14.24 1.51 27.20
CA PHE A 462 14.10 0.26 27.97
C PHE A 462 13.98 -1.06 27.18
N GLN A 463 14.66 -1.22 26.04
CA GLN A 463 14.41 -2.35 25.14
C GLN A 463 14.68 -3.73 25.76
N LYS A 464 15.46 -3.82 26.85
CA LYS A 464 15.64 -5.08 27.61
C LYS A 464 14.37 -5.56 28.33
N MET A 465 13.33 -4.73 28.46
CA MET A 465 12.00 -5.22 28.85
C MET A 465 11.33 -6.04 27.74
N ALA A 466 11.65 -5.75 26.47
CA ALA A 466 11.09 -6.47 25.33
C ALA A 466 11.79 -7.81 25.10
N HIS A 467 13.12 -7.83 25.21
CA HIS A 467 13.95 -9.03 25.00
C HIS A 467 15.29 -8.88 25.73
N PRO A 468 15.90 -9.94 26.29
CA PRO A 468 17.15 -9.83 27.08
C PRO A 468 18.30 -9.08 26.39
N GLU A 469 18.46 -9.27 25.07
CA GLU A 469 19.46 -8.55 24.27
C GLU A 469 19.18 -7.04 24.11
N GLY A 470 17.92 -6.62 24.22
CA GLY A 470 17.50 -5.22 24.13
C GLY A 470 18.12 -4.45 22.97
N GLU A 471 18.75 -3.33 23.30
CA GLU A 471 19.38 -2.43 22.34
C GLU A 471 20.57 -3.05 21.59
N TYR A 472 21.21 -4.10 22.10
CA TYR A 472 22.29 -4.79 21.40
C TYR A 472 21.77 -5.45 20.11
N ALA A 473 20.67 -6.19 20.22
CA ALA A 473 20.00 -6.83 19.08
C ALA A 473 19.56 -5.80 18.04
N THR A 474 18.96 -4.69 18.49
CA THR A 474 18.55 -3.59 17.62
C THR A 474 19.73 -2.95 16.90
N ALA A 475 20.86 -2.76 17.59
CA ALA A 475 22.08 -2.20 16.99
C ALA A 475 22.68 -3.12 15.92
N ARG A 476 22.77 -4.43 16.18
CA ARG A 476 23.23 -5.42 15.20
C ARG A 476 22.30 -5.49 13.99
N ALA A 477 20.99 -5.47 14.21
CA ALA A 477 20.00 -5.48 13.14
C ALA A 477 20.07 -4.23 12.25
N ALA A 478 20.15 -3.02 12.84
CA ALA A 478 20.27 -1.77 12.09
C ALA A 478 21.58 -1.71 11.28
N SER A 479 22.69 -2.17 11.89
CA SER A 479 24.00 -2.22 11.24
C SER A 479 24.01 -3.21 10.08
N ALA A 480 23.44 -4.40 10.26
CA ALA A 480 23.30 -5.41 9.20
C ALA A 480 22.40 -4.94 8.05
N ALA A 481 21.35 -4.16 8.35
CA ALA A 481 20.51 -3.53 7.34
C ALA A 481 21.19 -2.34 6.65
N GLY A 482 22.36 -1.87 7.13
CA GLY A 482 23.06 -0.71 6.59
C GLY A 482 22.30 0.60 6.81
N THR A 483 21.63 0.76 7.95
CA THR A 483 20.87 1.97 8.31
C THR A 483 21.24 2.52 9.68
N ILE A 484 20.68 3.68 10.02
CA ILE A 484 20.94 4.38 11.27
C ILE A 484 20.08 3.81 12.40
N MET A 485 20.70 3.62 13.57
CA MET A 485 19.99 3.44 14.84
C MET A 485 20.06 4.71 15.69
N THR A 486 18.92 5.18 16.18
CA THR A 486 18.91 6.20 17.24
C THR A 486 18.74 5.54 18.60
N LEU A 487 19.73 5.65 19.48
CA LEU A 487 19.66 5.12 20.85
C LEU A 487 18.94 6.13 21.75
N SER A 488 18.02 5.66 22.58
CA SER A 488 17.37 6.49 23.61
C SER A 488 18.35 6.87 24.71
N SER A 489 18.24 8.09 25.28
CA SER A 489 18.96 8.37 26.53
C SER A 489 18.50 7.41 27.64
N TRP A 490 17.24 6.97 27.57
CA TRP A 490 16.63 6.04 28.52
C TRP A 490 16.82 4.55 28.13
N ALA A 491 17.89 4.23 27.41
CA ALA A 491 18.20 2.86 27.04
C ALA A 491 18.65 2.01 28.24
N THR A 492 18.33 0.71 28.17
CA THR A 492 18.82 -0.34 29.10
C THR A 492 20.19 -0.90 28.73
N SER A 493 20.82 -0.28 27.73
CA SER A 493 22.20 -0.53 27.32
C SER A 493 22.85 0.82 27.03
N SER A 494 24.09 1.02 27.46
CA SER A 494 24.81 2.28 27.29
C SER A 494 25.25 2.51 25.83
N VAL A 495 25.69 3.72 25.50
CA VAL A 495 26.26 4.02 24.18
C VAL A 495 27.49 3.17 23.86
N GLU A 496 28.33 2.84 24.84
CA GLU A 496 29.51 1.97 24.67
C GLU A 496 29.12 0.51 24.48
N GLU A 497 28.19 0.01 25.29
CA GLU A 497 27.61 -1.32 25.15
C GLU A 497 27.03 -1.53 23.75
N VAL A 498 26.26 -0.54 23.28
CA VAL A 498 25.70 -0.54 21.94
C VAL A 498 26.80 -0.42 20.87
N ALA A 499 27.82 0.40 21.07
CA ALA A 499 28.95 0.51 20.15
C ALA A 499 29.77 -0.80 20.06
N SER A 500 29.86 -1.55 21.15
CA SER A 500 30.59 -2.83 21.22
C SER A 500 30.01 -3.92 20.32
N THR A 501 28.75 -3.77 19.88
CA THR A 501 28.11 -4.68 18.92
C THR A 501 28.74 -4.68 17.53
N GLY A 502 29.56 -3.68 17.21
CA GLY A 502 30.28 -3.55 15.95
C GLY A 502 30.06 -2.21 15.24
N PRO A 503 30.60 -2.06 14.01
CA PRO A 503 30.44 -0.86 13.21
C PRO A 503 28.96 -0.57 12.90
N GLY A 504 28.58 0.70 12.92
CA GLY A 504 27.23 1.13 12.58
C GLY A 504 27.08 2.64 12.73
N ILE A 505 26.18 3.26 11.95
CA ILE A 505 25.88 4.69 12.10
C ILE A 505 24.82 4.81 13.20
N ARG A 506 25.16 5.54 14.27
CA ARG A 506 24.29 5.67 15.43
C ARG A 506 24.08 7.12 15.81
N PHE A 507 22.83 7.49 16.08
CA PHE A 507 22.43 8.77 16.64
C PHE A 507 22.05 8.58 18.10
N PHE A 508 22.21 9.62 18.92
CA PHE A 508 21.90 9.56 20.33
C PHE A 508 20.75 10.52 20.64
N GLN A 509 19.61 9.99 21.07
CA GLN A 509 18.51 10.81 21.52
C GLN A 509 18.79 11.35 22.91
N LEU A 510 18.45 12.62 23.11
CA LEU A 510 18.74 13.35 24.34
C LEU A 510 17.55 14.19 24.77
N TYR A 511 17.35 14.30 26.09
CA TYR A 511 16.59 15.38 26.70
C TYR A 511 17.58 16.36 27.31
N VAL A 512 17.30 17.65 27.23
CA VAL A 512 18.06 18.64 28.00
C VAL A 512 17.49 18.62 29.43
N TYR A 513 18.23 17.97 30.33
CA TYR A 513 17.86 17.80 31.73
C TYR A 513 18.21 19.02 32.58
N LYS A 514 17.50 19.25 33.68
CA LYS A 514 17.74 20.35 34.62
C LYS A 514 19.22 20.43 35.04
N ASN A 515 19.82 19.30 35.39
CA ASN A 515 21.26 19.21 35.61
C ASN A 515 22.01 19.17 34.26
N ARG A 516 22.45 20.33 33.78
CA ARG A 516 23.18 20.49 32.51
C ARG A 516 24.52 19.73 32.49
N ASN A 517 25.17 19.51 33.65
CA ASN A 517 26.39 18.69 33.75
C ASN A 517 26.14 17.22 33.36
N VAL A 518 24.96 16.66 33.68
CA VAL A 518 24.59 15.30 33.24
C VAL A 518 24.45 15.25 31.73
N VAL A 519 23.86 16.29 31.13
CA VAL A 519 23.71 16.39 29.67
C VAL A 519 25.09 16.46 28.99
N GLU A 520 26.02 17.27 29.50
CA GLU A 520 27.40 17.32 29.01
C GLU A 520 28.11 15.97 29.09
N GLN A 521 27.98 15.27 30.21
CA GLN A 521 28.55 13.92 30.38
C GLN A 521 27.96 12.92 29.38
N LEU A 522 26.63 12.90 29.20
CA LEU A 522 25.95 12.04 28.24
C LEU A 522 26.41 12.31 26.80
N VAL A 523 26.50 13.59 26.41
CA VAL A 523 26.96 14.01 25.09
C VAL A 523 28.40 13.54 24.85
N ARG A 524 29.32 13.82 25.78
CA ARG A 524 30.72 13.37 25.66
C ARG A 524 30.84 11.85 25.61
N ARG A 525 30.00 11.13 26.37
CA ARG A 525 29.94 9.67 26.37
C ARG A 525 29.50 9.14 25.00
N ALA A 526 28.48 9.76 24.39
CA ALA A 526 28.02 9.42 23.04
C ALA A 526 29.09 9.72 21.97
N GLU A 527 29.76 10.88 22.03
CA GLU A 527 30.86 11.23 21.11
C GLU A 527 32.00 10.20 21.19
N LYS A 528 32.44 9.84 22.40
CA LYS A 528 33.49 8.83 22.63
C LYS A 528 33.09 7.46 22.09
N ALA A 529 31.81 7.09 22.19
CA ALA A 529 31.26 5.86 21.62
C ALA A 529 31.08 5.92 20.09
N GLY A 530 31.45 7.04 19.44
CA GLY A 530 31.44 7.18 17.99
C GLY A 530 30.07 7.51 17.39
N PHE A 531 29.10 7.94 18.20
CA PHE A 531 27.81 8.41 17.72
C PHE A 531 27.99 9.66 16.84
N LYS A 532 27.06 9.85 15.91
CA LYS A 532 27.23 10.77 14.77
C LYS A 532 26.29 11.96 14.75
N ALA A 533 25.23 11.94 15.55
CA ALA A 533 24.26 13.04 15.67
C ALA A 533 23.55 12.97 17.02
N ILE A 534 23.01 14.11 17.47
CA ILE A 534 22.08 14.17 18.61
C ILE A 534 20.65 14.33 18.07
N ALA A 535 19.72 13.49 18.52
CA ALA A 535 18.28 13.71 18.34
C ALA A 535 17.71 14.36 19.61
N LEU A 536 17.61 15.69 19.62
CA LEU A 536 17.10 16.43 20.76
C LEU A 536 15.57 16.39 20.79
N THR A 537 15.00 15.80 21.84
CA THR A 537 13.54 15.77 22.05
C THR A 537 13.06 17.10 22.61
N VAL A 538 12.18 17.81 21.88
CA VAL A 538 11.63 19.12 22.27
C VAL A 538 10.12 19.13 22.56
N ASP A 539 9.42 18.03 22.30
CA ASP A 539 7.97 17.87 22.53
C ASP A 539 7.60 17.37 23.95
N THR A 540 8.59 17.28 24.83
CA THR A 540 8.45 16.67 26.16
C THR A 540 8.98 17.58 27.28
N PRO A 541 8.47 18.82 27.44
CA PRO A 541 8.75 19.63 28.63
C PRO A 541 8.12 19.02 29.89
N ARG A 542 7.09 18.19 29.71
CA ARG A 542 6.51 17.27 30.69
C ARG A 542 6.17 15.96 29.99
N LEU A 543 6.14 14.86 30.73
CA LEU A 543 5.69 13.57 30.19
C LEU A 543 4.18 13.62 29.90
N GLY A 544 3.80 13.07 28.74
CA GLY A 544 2.40 12.85 28.41
C GLY A 544 1.70 11.90 29.39
N ARG A 545 0.40 12.10 29.56
CA ARG A 545 -0.43 11.29 30.45
C ARG A 545 -0.81 9.98 29.77
N ARG A 546 -0.07 8.91 30.04
CA ARG A 546 -0.33 7.58 29.48
C ARG A 546 -1.12 6.74 30.48
N GLU A 547 -2.42 6.65 30.27
CA GLU A 547 -3.33 6.04 31.26
C GLU A 547 -3.05 4.57 31.53
N SER A 548 -2.60 3.82 30.51
CA SER A 548 -2.26 2.41 30.69
C SER A 548 -1.14 2.23 31.71
N ASP A 549 -0.12 3.08 31.71
CA ASP A 549 0.97 3.03 32.70
C ASP A 549 0.49 3.38 34.10
N ILE A 550 -0.39 4.38 34.22
CA ILE A 550 -0.99 4.77 35.51
C ILE A 550 -1.81 3.62 36.06
N LYS A 551 -2.68 3.02 35.25
CA LYS A 551 -3.55 1.89 35.61
C LYS A 551 -2.73 0.64 35.97
N ASN A 552 -1.64 0.40 35.25
CA ASN A 552 -0.74 -0.73 35.48
C ASN A 552 0.29 -0.46 36.60
N ARG A 553 0.36 0.76 37.15
CA ARG A 553 1.39 1.20 38.11
C ARG A 553 2.80 0.88 37.60
N PHE A 554 3.08 1.28 36.35
CA PHE A 554 4.32 0.92 35.67
C PHE A 554 5.56 1.27 36.49
N THR A 555 6.44 0.29 36.66
CA THR A 555 7.79 0.45 37.19
C THR A 555 8.78 -0.29 36.28
N LEU A 556 10.00 0.22 36.19
CA LEU A 556 11.08 -0.49 35.50
C LEU A 556 11.42 -1.76 36.30
N PRO A 557 11.54 -2.95 35.66
CA PRO A 557 11.94 -4.16 36.37
C PRO A 557 13.26 -3.97 37.14
N PRO A 558 13.38 -4.47 38.40
CA PRO A 558 14.52 -4.16 39.28
C PRO A 558 15.90 -4.54 38.73
N ASN A 559 15.96 -5.52 37.84
CA ASN A 559 17.19 -5.98 37.19
C ASN A 559 17.63 -5.10 36.01
N LEU A 560 16.86 -4.06 35.67
CA LEU A 560 17.12 -3.15 34.57
C LEU A 560 17.36 -1.74 35.10
N THR A 561 18.31 -1.04 34.47
CA THR A 561 18.67 0.33 34.82
C THR A 561 18.90 1.17 33.57
N LEU A 562 18.97 2.48 33.74
CA LEU A 562 19.28 3.44 32.69
C LEU A 562 20.80 3.52 32.47
N LYS A 563 21.33 2.60 31.66
CA LYS A 563 22.77 2.36 31.51
C LYS A 563 23.58 3.58 31.05
N ASN A 564 22.97 4.54 30.35
CA ASN A 564 23.66 5.78 29.98
C ASN A 564 23.96 6.70 31.17
N PHE A 565 23.20 6.59 32.27
CA PHE A 565 23.36 7.39 33.49
C PHE A 565 24.24 6.71 34.54
N GLU A 566 24.49 5.41 34.39
CA GLU A 566 25.36 4.66 35.29
C GLU A 566 26.79 5.20 35.23
N GLY A 567 27.36 5.48 36.40
CA GLY A 567 28.71 6.02 36.53
C GLY A 567 28.84 7.51 36.19
N LEU A 568 27.75 8.24 35.97
CA LEU A 568 27.77 9.69 35.83
C LEU A 568 27.67 10.40 37.18
N ASP A 569 28.20 11.61 37.26
CA ASP A 569 27.94 12.51 38.39
C ASP A 569 26.54 13.12 38.26
N LEU A 570 25.59 12.56 39.02
CA LEU A 570 24.18 12.96 39.05
C LEU A 570 23.88 14.03 40.12
N GLY A 571 24.84 14.37 40.98
CA GLY A 571 24.62 15.14 42.20
C GLY A 571 23.84 14.36 43.29
N LYS A 572 23.21 15.06 44.23
CA LYS A 572 22.41 14.43 45.31
C LYS A 572 21.18 13.72 44.73
N MET A 573 21.09 12.40 44.89
CA MET A 573 19.87 11.63 44.69
C MET A 573 19.17 11.46 46.05
N ASP A 574 17.87 11.74 46.13
CA ASP A 574 17.10 11.44 47.33
C ASP A 574 17.00 9.91 47.51
N GLU A 575 17.41 9.42 48.68
CA GLU A 575 17.38 8.00 49.06
C GLU A 575 15.93 7.54 49.29
N ALA A 576 15.18 7.24 48.21
CA ALA A 576 13.89 6.58 48.33
C ALA A 576 13.57 5.67 47.13
N ASN A 577 13.65 4.36 47.39
CA ASN A 577 13.14 3.20 46.64
C ASN A 577 13.89 2.72 45.38
N ASP A 578 13.87 1.40 45.15
CA ASP A 578 14.55 0.63 44.09
C ASP A 578 14.22 1.04 42.63
N SER A 579 13.29 1.99 42.43
CA SER A 579 12.99 2.65 41.14
C SER A 579 13.64 4.04 40.99
N GLY A 580 14.54 4.39 41.92
CA GLY A 580 15.05 5.74 42.14
C GLY A 580 15.67 6.41 40.92
N LEU A 581 16.43 5.68 40.08
CA LEU A 581 17.07 6.27 38.91
C LEU A 581 16.06 6.64 37.80
N ALA A 582 15.08 5.79 37.52
CA ALA A 582 14.06 6.09 36.52
C ALA A 582 13.16 7.27 36.96
N SER A 583 12.79 7.28 38.25
CA SER A 583 12.05 8.39 38.87
C SER A 583 12.86 9.68 38.88
N TYR A 584 14.14 9.62 39.23
CA TYR A 584 15.07 10.76 39.17
C TYR A 584 15.17 11.32 37.75
N VAL A 585 15.45 10.49 36.75
CA VAL A 585 15.59 10.95 35.35
C VAL A 585 14.28 11.54 34.83
N GLY A 586 13.13 10.98 35.21
CA GLY A 586 11.81 11.58 34.92
C GLY A 586 11.64 12.96 35.58
N GLY A 587 12.09 13.11 36.83
CA GLY A 587 12.09 14.38 37.56
C GLY A 587 13.11 15.41 37.05
N GLN A 588 14.14 14.97 36.33
CA GLN A 588 15.15 15.83 35.69
C GLN A 588 14.69 16.43 34.36
N ILE A 589 13.54 16.02 33.82
CA ILE A 589 12.97 16.66 32.62
C ILE A 589 12.77 18.15 32.91
N ASP A 590 13.35 18.98 32.05
CA ASP A 590 13.31 20.43 32.18
C ASP A 590 12.11 20.98 31.40
N ARG A 591 11.24 21.70 32.12
CA ARG A 591 10.07 22.38 31.53
C ARG A 591 10.37 23.79 31.07
N THR A 592 11.58 24.29 31.34
CA THR A 592 12.02 25.65 31.00
C THR A 592 12.74 25.72 29.66
N LEU A 593 12.80 24.59 28.93
CA LEU A 593 13.47 24.51 27.64
C LEU A 593 12.95 25.54 26.66
N SER A 594 13.90 26.17 25.98
CA SER A 594 13.70 27.17 24.95
C SER A 594 14.66 26.93 23.79
N TRP A 595 14.52 27.71 22.72
CA TRP A 595 15.44 27.65 21.57
C TRP A 595 16.89 28.02 21.93
N LYS A 596 17.12 28.72 23.06
CA LYS A 596 18.47 28.97 23.59
C LYS A 596 19.16 27.68 24.02
N ASP A 597 18.40 26.67 24.45
CA ASP A 597 18.96 25.38 24.87
C ASP A 597 19.43 24.55 23.67
N VAL A 598 18.83 24.74 22.49
CA VAL A 598 19.36 24.19 21.23
C VAL A 598 20.72 24.81 20.92
N GLN A 599 20.83 26.13 21.03
CA GLN A 599 22.09 26.86 20.83
C GLN A 599 23.15 26.48 21.87
N TRP A 600 22.75 26.36 23.14
CA TRP A 600 23.64 25.89 24.21
C TRP A 600 24.16 24.48 23.93
N LEU A 601 23.30 23.57 23.46
CA LEU A 601 23.72 22.21 23.10
C LEU A 601 24.81 22.21 22.01
N GLN A 602 24.74 23.14 21.05
CA GLN A 602 25.81 23.33 20.03
C GLN A 602 27.14 23.83 20.61
N THR A 603 27.14 24.41 21.81
CA THR A 603 28.39 24.83 22.47
C THR A 603 29.15 23.66 23.07
N ILE A 604 28.45 22.56 23.41
CA ILE A 604 29.04 21.40 24.08
C ILE A 604 29.28 20.20 23.16
N THR A 605 28.81 20.22 21.92
CA THR A 605 29.06 19.18 20.90
C THR A 605 29.27 19.76 19.51
N LYS A 606 30.02 19.05 18.67
CA LYS A 606 30.09 19.30 17.23
C LYS A 606 29.22 18.36 16.40
N MET A 607 28.57 17.39 17.04
CA MET A 607 27.62 16.53 16.35
C MET A 607 26.43 17.36 15.83
N PRO A 608 25.93 17.07 14.61
CA PRO A 608 24.71 17.67 14.11
C PRO A 608 23.52 17.38 15.04
N ILE A 609 22.70 18.39 15.28
CA ILE A 609 21.51 18.30 16.15
C ILE A 609 20.27 18.18 15.28
N LEU A 610 19.56 17.06 15.40
CA LEU A 610 18.22 16.85 14.89
C LEU A 610 17.20 17.26 15.95
N VAL A 611 16.37 18.26 15.66
CA VAL A 611 15.29 18.68 16.57
C VAL A 611 14.06 17.79 16.35
N LYS A 612 13.72 16.99 17.36
CA LYS A 612 12.65 15.98 17.32
C LYS A 612 11.45 16.42 18.13
N GLY A 613 10.27 16.43 17.49
CA GLY A 613 9.03 16.86 18.12
C GLY A 613 8.35 18.06 17.46
N VAL A 614 8.73 18.38 16.22
CA VAL A 614 8.23 19.56 15.48
C VAL A 614 7.01 19.16 14.67
N LEU A 615 5.87 19.83 14.87
CA LEU A 615 4.64 19.59 14.12
C LEU A 615 4.14 20.81 13.34
N THR A 616 4.82 21.96 13.47
CA THR A 616 4.37 23.24 12.93
C THR A 616 5.45 23.89 12.06
N GLY A 617 5.03 24.65 11.05
CA GLY A 617 5.92 25.43 10.21
C GLY A 617 6.63 26.55 10.98
N GLU A 618 6.01 27.11 12.03
CA GLU A 618 6.59 28.11 12.93
C GLU A 618 7.84 27.55 13.62
N ASP A 619 7.69 26.43 14.32
CA ASP A 619 8.81 25.82 15.06
C ASP A 619 9.89 25.28 14.10
N ALA A 620 9.51 24.87 12.89
CA ALA A 620 10.47 24.50 11.86
C ALA A 620 11.38 25.68 11.46
N ARG A 621 10.81 26.89 11.30
CA ARG A 621 11.59 28.11 11.00
C ARG A 621 12.51 28.47 12.15
N ILE A 622 12.02 28.39 13.39
CA ILE A 622 12.82 28.71 14.58
C ILE A 622 13.93 27.67 14.79
N ALA A 623 13.66 26.37 14.57
CA ALA A 623 14.68 25.33 14.65
C ALA A 623 15.86 25.61 13.71
N ILE A 624 15.59 26.09 12.50
CA ILE A 624 16.65 26.48 11.55
C ILE A 624 17.40 27.72 12.05
N GLN A 625 16.70 28.73 12.55
CA GLN A 625 17.33 29.93 13.12
C GLN A 625 18.21 29.59 14.34
N ALA A 626 17.80 28.59 15.14
CA ALA A 626 18.55 28.07 16.27
C ALA A 626 19.71 27.16 15.87
N GLY A 627 19.91 26.90 14.56
CA GLY A 627 21.04 26.15 14.03
C GLY A 627 20.86 24.62 14.00
N ALA A 628 19.62 24.11 14.06
CA ALA A 628 19.35 22.69 13.87
C ALA A 628 19.94 22.18 12.54
N ALA A 629 20.56 21.00 12.55
CA ALA A 629 21.09 20.34 11.36
C ALA A 629 20.02 19.54 10.59
N GLY A 630 18.86 19.31 11.23
CA GLY A 630 17.71 18.64 10.64
C GLY A 630 16.52 18.65 11.60
N ILE A 631 15.34 18.33 11.08
CA ILE A 631 14.10 18.27 11.86
C ILE A 631 13.52 16.86 11.78
N ILE A 632 13.00 16.34 12.90
CA ILE A 632 12.19 15.12 12.91
C ILE A 632 10.75 15.51 13.27
N VAL A 633 9.87 15.45 12.28
CA VAL A 633 8.42 15.59 12.45
C VAL A 633 7.92 14.39 13.23
N SER A 634 7.60 14.64 14.49
CA SER A 634 7.30 13.62 15.49
C SER A 634 6.28 14.17 16.47
N ASN A 635 5.28 13.36 16.82
CA ASN A 635 4.41 13.58 17.97
C ASN A 635 4.74 12.58 19.10
N HIS A 636 6.01 12.19 19.19
CA HIS A 636 6.51 11.17 20.12
C HIS A 636 5.83 9.81 19.97
N GLY A 637 5.39 9.47 18.76
CA GLY A 637 4.56 8.28 18.54
C GLY A 637 3.20 8.36 19.26
N ALA A 638 2.61 9.56 19.32
CA ALA A 638 1.34 9.88 19.99
C ALA A 638 1.34 9.67 21.51
N ARG A 639 2.47 9.90 22.18
CA ARG A 639 2.64 9.61 23.62
C ARG A 639 2.69 10.85 24.52
N GLN A 640 2.67 12.03 23.90
CA GLN A 640 2.86 13.30 24.58
C GLN A 640 1.54 14.06 24.73
N LEU A 641 1.18 14.91 23.77
CA LEU A 641 -0.11 15.60 23.72
C LEU A 641 -1.07 14.81 22.81
N ASP A 642 -2.27 14.49 23.28
CA ASP A 642 -3.32 13.90 22.43
C ASP A 642 -4.03 14.98 21.61
N TYR A 643 -4.80 14.58 20.60
CA TYR A 643 -5.43 15.44 19.58
C TYR A 643 -4.47 16.34 18.77
N VAL A 644 -3.16 16.13 18.84
CA VAL A 644 -2.22 16.71 17.86
C VAL A 644 -2.41 16.03 16.51
N PRO A 645 -2.07 16.68 15.39
CA PRO A 645 -2.17 16.05 14.08
C PRO A 645 -1.32 14.78 13.99
N ALA A 646 -1.73 13.85 13.12
CA ALA A 646 -0.81 12.82 12.64
C ALA A 646 0.44 13.47 12.04
N THR A 647 1.60 12.86 12.26
CA THR A 647 2.87 13.38 11.75
C THR A 647 2.88 13.50 10.23
N ILE A 648 2.24 12.58 9.52
CA ILE A 648 2.13 12.64 8.06
C ILE A 648 1.28 13.83 7.58
N SER A 649 0.27 14.23 8.34
CA SER A 649 -0.56 15.41 8.04
C SER A 649 0.21 16.72 8.31
N ALA A 650 1.03 16.75 9.36
CA ALA A 650 1.88 17.89 9.70
C ALA A 650 3.13 18.04 8.79
N LEU A 651 3.55 16.96 8.13
CA LEU A 651 4.83 16.87 7.43
C LEU A 651 5.01 17.94 6.35
N GLU A 652 4.03 18.10 5.47
CA GLU A 652 4.18 18.96 4.29
C GLU A 652 4.29 20.44 4.67
N GLU A 653 3.63 20.87 5.75
CA GLU A 653 3.77 22.21 6.32
C GLU A 653 5.20 22.46 6.81
N VAL A 654 5.74 21.54 7.61
CA VAL A 654 7.11 21.61 8.13
C VAL A 654 8.13 21.62 7.00
N VAL A 655 7.99 20.73 6.01
CA VAL A 655 8.88 20.67 4.83
C VAL A 655 8.85 22.00 4.07
N LYS A 656 7.67 22.56 3.80
CA LYS A 656 7.56 23.86 3.11
C LYS A 656 8.22 24.97 3.91
N ALA A 657 8.08 24.96 5.24
CA ALA A 657 8.70 25.95 6.12
C ALA A 657 10.24 25.88 6.16
N THR A 658 10.85 24.71 5.88
CA THR A 658 12.32 24.62 5.84
C THR A 658 12.94 25.20 4.58
N GLN A 659 12.17 25.29 3.50
CA GLN A 659 12.63 25.74 2.18
C GLN A 659 13.87 24.98 1.68
N GLY A 660 13.96 23.68 2.03
CA GLY A 660 15.08 22.81 1.63
C GLY A 660 16.42 23.10 2.29
N ARG A 661 16.48 23.98 3.31
CA ARG A 661 17.73 24.35 3.99
C ARG A 661 18.35 23.23 4.81
N ILE A 662 17.52 22.38 5.41
CA ILE A 662 17.93 21.23 6.22
C ILE A 662 17.00 20.03 5.93
N PRO A 663 17.48 18.78 6.10
CA PRO A 663 16.65 17.60 5.92
C PRO A 663 15.53 17.54 6.96
N VAL A 664 14.37 17.07 6.52
CA VAL A 664 13.20 16.80 7.36
C VAL A 664 12.94 15.30 7.36
N PHE A 665 12.77 14.72 8.54
CA PHE A 665 12.45 13.31 8.73
C PHE A 665 11.06 13.18 9.36
N LEU A 666 10.49 11.98 9.31
CA LEU A 666 9.20 11.68 9.95
C LEU A 666 9.32 10.43 10.83
N ASP A 667 8.63 10.43 11.97
CA ASP A 667 8.28 9.21 12.70
C ASP A 667 6.78 9.20 13.06
N GLY A 668 6.32 8.14 13.73
CA GLY A 668 4.90 8.00 14.11
C GLY A 668 4.06 7.37 12.99
N GLY A 669 3.33 6.30 13.31
CA GLY A 669 2.39 5.67 12.36
C GLY A 669 2.97 4.71 11.31
N VAL A 670 4.21 4.91 10.83
CA VAL A 670 4.82 4.11 9.75
C VAL A 670 4.86 2.61 10.08
N ARG A 671 4.21 1.77 9.26
CA ARG A 671 4.26 0.29 9.32
C ARG A 671 4.34 -0.40 7.96
N ARG A 672 4.15 0.33 6.85
CA ARG A 672 4.21 -0.21 5.49
C ARG A 672 5.29 0.46 4.67
N GLY A 673 5.81 -0.23 3.66
CA GLY A 673 6.62 0.41 2.61
C GLY A 673 5.87 1.53 1.87
N THR A 674 4.55 1.41 1.75
CA THR A 674 3.68 2.48 1.22
C THR A 674 3.67 3.74 2.10
N ASP A 675 3.75 3.59 3.42
CA ASP A 675 3.86 4.73 4.36
C ASP A 675 5.19 5.48 4.16
N VAL A 676 6.29 4.73 3.95
CA VAL A 676 7.61 5.30 3.65
C VAL A 676 7.55 6.15 2.38
N PHE A 677 6.99 5.60 1.30
CA PHE A 677 6.85 6.33 0.04
C PHE A 677 6.03 7.61 0.20
N LYS A 678 4.89 7.54 0.90
CA LYS A 678 4.00 8.70 1.14
C LYS A 678 4.74 9.83 1.87
N ALA A 679 5.52 9.50 2.91
CA ALA A 679 6.32 10.48 3.62
C ALA A 679 7.38 11.13 2.70
N LEU A 680 8.07 10.35 1.87
CA LEU A 680 9.05 10.88 0.91
C LEU A 680 8.39 11.78 -0.16
N ALA A 681 7.22 11.40 -0.66
CA ALA A 681 6.47 12.18 -1.64
C ALA A 681 5.95 13.53 -1.06
N LEU A 682 5.74 13.60 0.26
CA LEU A 682 5.45 14.85 0.99
C LEU A 682 6.72 15.63 1.37
N GLY A 683 7.91 15.11 1.04
CA GLY A 683 9.20 15.79 1.13
C GLY A 683 10.07 15.41 2.33
N ALA A 684 9.74 14.34 3.07
CA ALA A 684 10.68 13.78 4.03
C ALA A 684 11.93 13.21 3.32
N SER A 685 13.11 13.42 3.91
CA SER A 685 14.38 12.83 3.47
C SER A 685 14.55 11.36 3.91
N GLY A 686 13.73 10.92 4.86
CA GLY A 686 13.68 9.57 5.40
C GLY A 686 12.74 9.48 6.60
N ILE A 687 12.51 8.28 7.10
CA ILE A 687 11.63 8.03 8.24
C ILE A 687 12.33 7.25 9.35
N PHE A 688 11.77 7.31 10.56
CA PHE A 688 12.16 6.45 11.68
C PHE A 688 11.01 5.54 12.14
N ILE A 689 11.34 4.31 12.54
CA ILE A 689 10.40 3.34 13.12
C ILE A 689 10.76 3.00 14.57
N GLY A 690 9.77 3.07 15.48
CA GLY A 690 9.93 2.79 16.92
C GLY A 690 9.25 1.49 17.33
N ARG A 691 7.93 1.53 17.57
CA ARG A 691 7.12 0.36 17.99
C ARG A 691 7.37 -0.93 17.19
N PRO A 692 7.47 -0.90 15.84
CA PRO A 692 7.83 -2.09 15.05
C PRO A 692 9.08 -2.82 15.53
N VAL A 693 10.10 -2.07 15.96
CA VAL A 693 11.37 -2.62 16.42
C VAL A 693 11.18 -3.32 17.76
N VAL A 694 10.58 -2.67 18.76
CA VAL A 694 10.41 -3.31 20.09
C VAL A 694 9.40 -4.46 20.08
N PHE A 695 8.38 -4.42 19.23
CA PHE A 695 7.43 -5.53 19.09
C PHE A 695 8.07 -6.74 18.40
N SER A 696 8.81 -6.54 17.32
CA SER A 696 9.52 -7.64 16.66
C SER A 696 10.69 -8.17 17.48
N LEU A 697 11.37 -7.30 18.24
CA LEU A 697 12.37 -7.68 19.22
C LEU A 697 11.78 -8.60 20.30
N ALA A 698 10.61 -8.27 20.84
CA ALA A 698 9.90 -9.13 21.78
C ALA A 698 9.46 -10.47 21.17
N ALA A 699 9.12 -10.46 19.89
CA ALA A 699 8.66 -11.65 19.20
C ALA A 699 9.79 -12.64 18.88
N GLU A 700 10.90 -12.16 18.31
CA GLU A 700 11.92 -13.02 17.69
C GLU A 700 13.35 -12.51 17.93
N GLY A 701 13.57 -11.64 18.93
CA GLY A 701 14.87 -11.07 19.22
C GLY A 701 15.44 -10.26 18.04
N GLU A 702 16.74 -10.36 17.81
CA GLU A 702 17.40 -9.72 16.66
C GLU A 702 16.80 -10.16 15.31
N ALA A 703 16.41 -11.43 15.18
CA ALA A 703 15.83 -11.95 13.93
C ALA A 703 14.52 -11.22 13.57
N GLY A 704 13.71 -10.89 14.58
CA GLY A 704 12.49 -10.11 14.39
C GLY A 704 12.79 -8.70 13.89
N VAL A 705 13.74 -8.01 14.51
CA VAL A 705 14.13 -6.64 14.09
C VAL A 705 14.69 -6.63 12.67
N ARG A 706 15.56 -7.60 12.34
CA ARG A 706 16.07 -7.80 10.97
C ARG A 706 14.93 -8.03 9.98
N LYS A 707 13.96 -8.87 10.35
CA LYS A 707 12.80 -9.17 9.50
C LYS A 707 11.90 -7.95 9.29
N VAL A 708 11.66 -7.11 10.31
CA VAL A 708 10.93 -5.84 10.14
C VAL A 708 11.65 -4.88 9.21
N LEU A 709 12.96 -4.69 9.37
CA LEU A 709 13.75 -3.82 8.49
C LEU A 709 13.75 -4.34 7.05
N GLN A 710 13.87 -5.65 6.86
CA GLN A 710 13.80 -6.29 5.55
C GLN A 710 12.40 -6.18 4.93
N MET A 711 11.32 -6.43 5.68
CA MET A 711 9.95 -6.29 5.17
C MET A 711 9.66 -4.87 4.71
N LEU A 712 10.01 -3.86 5.50
CA LEU A 712 9.81 -2.47 5.10
C LEU A 712 10.67 -2.07 3.89
N ARG A 713 11.88 -2.63 3.77
CA ARG A 713 12.72 -2.46 2.58
C ARG A 713 12.05 -3.04 1.34
N ASP A 714 11.60 -4.29 1.41
CA ASP A 714 11.02 -5.01 0.27
C ASP A 714 9.67 -4.42 -0.16
N GLU A 715 8.83 -4.04 0.81
CA GLU A 715 7.57 -3.32 0.58
C GLU A 715 7.81 -1.96 -0.07
N PHE A 716 8.81 -1.21 0.40
CA PHE A 716 9.13 0.10 -0.16
C PHE A 716 9.69 -0.03 -1.59
N GLU A 717 10.56 -1.00 -1.84
CA GLU A 717 11.07 -1.31 -3.18
C GLU A 717 9.93 -1.68 -4.14
N LEU A 718 8.98 -2.50 -3.69
CA LEU A 718 7.80 -2.84 -4.50
C LEU A 718 6.93 -1.61 -4.77
N THR A 719 6.70 -0.77 -3.75
CA THR A 719 5.95 0.48 -3.90
C THR A 719 6.60 1.40 -4.92
N MET A 720 7.93 1.55 -4.88
CA MET A 720 8.70 2.30 -5.87
C MET A 720 8.53 1.72 -7.27
N ALA A 721 8.66 0.40 -7.43
CA ALA A 721 8.49 -0.28 -8.71
C ALA A 721 7.10 -0.05 -9.31
N LEU A 722 6.04 -0.25 -8.51
CA LEU A 722 4.65 -0.09 -8.96
C LEU A 722 4.25 1.37 -9.14
N SER A 723 4.98 2.32 -8.53
CA SER A 723 4.78 3.76 -8.73
C SER A 723 5.61 4.34 -9.88
N GLY A 724 6.52 3.56 -10.47
CA GLY A 724 7.39 4.01 -11.58
C GLY A 724 8.64 4.78 -11.15
N CYS A 725 9.11 4.58 -9.91
CA CYS A 725 10.27 5.27 -9.33
C CYS A 725 11.47 4.34 -9.21
N ARG A 726 12.64 4.77 -9.72
CA ARG A 726 13.92 4.03 -9.70
C ARG A 726 14.91 4.60 -8.69
N SER A 727 14.67 5.81 -8.21
CA SER A 727 15.45 6.42 -7.12
C SER A 727 14.57 7.29 -6.24
N LEU A 728 15.06 7.65 -5.05
CA LEU A 728 14.30 8.51 -4.13
C LEU A 728 13.99 9.90 -4.73
N LYS A 729 14.85 10.41 -5.62
CA LYS A 729 14.64 11.70 -6.31
C LYS A 729 13.45 11.68 -7.26
N GLU A 730 13.06 10.50 -7.72
CA GLU A 730 11.91 10.32 -8.62
C GLU A 730 10.60 10.19 -7.83
N ILE A 731 10.65 10.01 -6.51
CA ILE A 731 9.47 10.06 -5.65
C ILE A 731 9.05 11.52 -5.50
N THR A 732 8.10 11.93 -6.33
CA THR A 732 7.57 13.29 -6.33
C THR A 732 6.19 13.40 -5.69
N ARG A 733 5.81 14.61 -5.28
CA ARG A 733 4.46 14.94 -4.79
C ARG A 733 3.33 14.55 -5.74
N ASN A 734 3.57 14.47 -7.05
CA ASN A 734 2.57 14.08 -8.04
C ASN A 734 2.23 12.59 -8.03
N HIS A 735 3.05 11.75 -7.38
CA HIS A 735 2.76 10.33 -7.19
C HIS A 735 1.73 10.09 -6.09
N ILE A 736 1.29 11.12 -5.38
CA ILE A 736 0.26 11.01 -4.36
C ILE A 736 -0.83 12.07 -4.56
N THR A 737 -2.01 11.77 -4.03
CA THR A 737 -3.10 12.72 -3.79
C THR A 737 -3.51 12.59 -2.33
N THR A 738 -3.84 13.70 -1.68
CA THR A 738 -4.28 13.75 -0.29
C THR A 738 -5.69 14.32 -0.20
N GLU A 739 -6.41 14.03 0.88
CA GLU A 739 -7.74 14.64 1.11
C GLU A 739 -7.69 16.17 1.29
N TRP A 740 -6.54 16.71 1.70
CA TRP A 740 -6.32 18.15 1.86
C TRP A 740 -5.75 18.83 0.60
N ASP A 741 -5.60 18.11 -0.51
CA ASP A 741 -5.27 18.73 -1.79
C ASP A 741 -6.43 19.64 -2.22
N THR A 742 -6.12 20.91 -2.49
CA THR A 742 -7.09 21.79 -3.15
C THR A 742 -7.44 21.17 -4.50
N PRO A 743 -8.74 21.11 -4.90
CA PRO A 743 -9.11 20.57 -6.19
C PRO A 743 -8.31 21.31 -7.26
N ARG A 744 -7.44 20.58 -7.98
CA ARG A 744 -6.60 21.16 -9.02
C ARG A 744 -7.55 21.91 -9.96
N PRO A 745 -7.35 23.21 -10.23
CA PRO A 745 -8.00 23.80 -11.38
C PRO A 745 -7.62 22.91 -12.56
N LEU A 746 -8.62 22.38 -13.26
CA LEU A 746 -8.41 21.74 -14.55
C LEU A 746 -7.52 22.70 -15.33
N ALA A 747 -6.29 22.26 -15.68
CA ALA A 747 -5.39 23.07 -16.48
C ALA A 747 -6.21 23.59 -17.66
N LYS A 748 -6.26 24.92 -17.82
CA LYS A 748 -7.12 25.58 -18.80
C LYS A 748 -6.89 24.89 -20.17
N LEU A 749 -8.03 24.50 -20.76
CA LEU A 749 -8.22 23.71 -21.98
C LEU A 749 -7.26 24.06 -23.13
#